data_AF-A0A6J3B5T2-F1
#
_entry.id   AF-A0A6J3B5T2-F1
#
_cell.length_a   1.000
_cell.length_b   1.000
_cell.length_c   1.000
_cell.angle_alpha   90.00
_cell.angle_beta   90.00
_cell.angle_gamma   90.00
#
_symmetry.space_group_name_H-M   'P 1'
#
loop_
_entity.id
_entity.type
_entity.pdbx_description
1 polymer ?
#
loop_
_entity_poly.entity_id
_entity_poly.type
_entity_poly.pdbx_seq_one_letter_code
_entity_poly.pdbx_strand_id
1 'polypeptide(L)'
;MPVAGLLLWASLLTGAWPATSTQDHLLAMPRVRLSFKELKATGTAHFFNFLLNTTDYRILLKDEDHDRMYVGSKDYVLSLDLHDINREPLIIHWAASPQRIEECVLSGKDGNGECGNFVRLIQPWNRTHLYVCGTGAYNPMCTYVNRGRRAQATPWTQMQVVRGRGSRATDGALHPTPTAPRQDYIFYLEPERLESGKGKCPYDPKLDTASALINEELYAGVYIDFMGTDAAIFRTLGKQTAMRTDQYNSRWLNDPSFIHAELIPDSAERNDDKLYFFFRERSAEAPQSPAVYARIGRICLNDDGGHCCLVNKWSTFLKARLVCSVPGDDGIETHFDELQDVFVQQTQDVRNPVIYAVFTSSGSVFRGSAVCVYSMADIRMVFNGPFAHKEGPNYQWMPFSGKMPYPRPGTCPGGTFTPSMKSTKDYPDEVINFMRSHPLMYQAVYPLQRRPLVVRTGAPYRLTTVAVDQVDAADGRYEVLFLGTDRGTVQKVIVLPKDDQEMEELMLEEVEVFKDPAPVKTMTISSKRQQLYVASAVGVTHLSLHRCQAYGAACADCCLARDPYCAWDGQACSRYTASSKRSYLHPGGAAGRTSGMGTLSGSAVDSTPTPTRTLWSLCSTAWRGAQPSLSASPAHPRPLLSGCSSEIPVTGAVRFVQRTASCAQSRACCFVPCSLVIEGSTPVQPPRTISSMSSHGYSCMSWAEMPSMLPSSHRQL
;
A
#
# COMPACT_ATOMS: atom_id res chain seq x y z
N MET A 1 -5.35 -51.62 -48.38
CA MET A 1 -6.25 -50.94 -49.34
C MET A 1 -7.37 -51.90 -49.72
N PRO A 2 -8.61 -51.44 -50.06
CA PRO A 2 -9.12 -50.06 -50.10
C PRO A 2 -10.20 -49.82 -48.99
N VAL A 3 -10.53 -48.63 -48.45
CA VAL A 3 -10.85 -47.26 -48.94
C VAL A 3 -12.35 -46.95 -48.75
N ALA A 4 -12.62 -46.08 -47.77
CA ALA A 4 -13.47 -44.87 -47.75
C ALA A 4 -14.97 -44.84 -48.12
N GLY A 5 -15.69 -43.99 -47.37
CA GLY A 5 -16.98 -43.36 -47.74
C GLY A 5 -18.00 -43.37 -46.57
N LEU A 6 -17.89 -42.58 -45.50
CA LEU A 6 -18.19 -41.13 -45.34
C LEU A 6 -19.62 -40.68 -45.77
N LEU A 7 -20.31 -40.12 -44.77
CA LEU A 7 -21.33 -39.04 -44.81
C LEU A 7 -22.80 -39.41 -45.08
N LEU A 8 -23.61 -39.28 -44.03
CA LEU A 8 -24.80 -38.41 -43.91
C LEU A 8 -25.63 -38.94 -42.74
N TRP A 9 -25.91 -38.11 -41.73
CA TRP A 9 -27.02 -38.18 -40.74
C TRP A 9 -26.54 -37.51 -39.44
N ALA A 10 -26.50 -36.17 -39.41
CA ALA A 10 -26.65 -35.36 -38.19
C ALA A 10 -26.49 -33.87 -38.55
N SER A 11 -27.53 -33.27 -39.11
CA SER A 11 -27.63 -31.82 -39.26
C SER A 11 -29.01 -31.39 -38.81
N LEU A 12 -29.13 -31.04 -37.53
CA LEU A 12 -30.11 -30.11 -36.95
C LEU A 12 -29.91 -30.14 -35.42
N LEU A 13 -29.09 -29.21 -34.92
CA LEU A 13 -29.11 -28.65 -33.55
C LEU A 13 -27.90 -27.70 -33.41
N THR A 14 -27.89 -26.60 -34.17
CA THR A 14 -27.09 -25.42 -33.83
C THR A 14 -28.03 -24.39 -33.21
N GLY A 15 -28.35 -24.62 -31.94
CA GLY A 15 -28.84 -23.55 -31.06
C GLY A 15 -27.66 -22.66 -30.73
N ALA A 16 -27.68 -21.43 -31.23
CA ALA A 16 -26.73 -20.40 -30.85
C ALA A 16 -26.85 -20.14 -29.35
N TRP A 17 -25.84 -20.55 -28.59
CA TRP A 17 -25.66 -20.04 -27.23
C TRP A 17 -25.23 -18.58 -27.36
N PRO A 18 -25.88 -17.64 -26.65
CA PRO A 18 -25.36 -16.29 -26.57
C PRO A 18 -24.01 -16.37 -25.85
N ALA A 19 -22.96 -15.91 -26.51
CA ALA A 19 -21.66 -15.69 -25.89
C ALA A 19 -21.88 -14.75 -24.70
N THR A 20 -21.77 -15.31 -23.50
CA THR A 20 -21.63 -14.53 -22.27
C THR A 20 -20.42 -13.63 -22.43
N SER A 21 -20.65 -12.32 -22.30
CA SER A 21 -19.62 -11.29 -22.23
C SER A 21 -18.70 -11.59 -21.05
N THR A 22 -17.61 -12.32 -21.27
CA THR A 22 -16.44 -12.26 -20.40
C THR A 22 -15.92 -10.84 -20.51
N GLN A 23 -16.14 -10.04 -19.47
CA GLN A 23 -15.48 -8.77 -19.32
C GLN A 23 -13.99 -9.08 -19.16
N ASP A 24 -13.28 -9.18 -20.28
CA ASP A 24 -11.83 -9.19 -20.30
C ASP A 24 -11.41 -7.93 -19.54
N HIS A 25 -10.96 -8.11 -18.30
CA HIS A 25 -10.19 -7.08 -17.61
C HIS A 25 -8.89 -6.91 -18.40
N LEU A 26 -8.97 -6.17 -19.51
CA LEU A 26 -7.82 -5.69 -20.25
C LEU A 26 -6.93 -5.01 -19.22
N LEU A 27 -5.71 -5.53 -19.08
CA LEU A 27 -4.74 -5.00 -18.13
C LEU A 27 -4.65 -3.48 -18.33
N ALA A 28 -4.85 -2.72 -17.25
CA ALA A 28 -4.72 -1.27 -17.28
C ALA A 28 -3.31 -0.95 -17.80
N MET A 29 -3.24 -0.40 -19.02
CA MET A 29 -1.97 -0.03 -19.63
C MET A 29 -1.42 1.21 -18.94
N PRO A 30 -0.12 1.26 -18.59
CA PRO A 30 0.47 2.44 -18.00
C PRO A 30 0.40 3.61 -18.99
N ARG A 31 0.01 4.79 -18.52
CA ARG A 31 0.05 6.01 -19.35
C ARG A 31 1.48 6.36 -19.74
N VAL A 32 2.42 6.18 -18.82
CA VAL A 32 3.86 6.36 -19.04
C VAL A 32 4.61 5.10 -18.61
N ARG A 33 5.44 4.56 -19.50
CA ARG A 33 6.36 3.46 -19.18
C ARG A 33 7.79 3.97 -19.33
N LEU A 34 8.62 3.82 -18.30
CA LEU A 34 10.03 4.21 -18.34
C LEU A 34 10.92 2.98 -18.12
N SER A 35 11.79 2.71 -19.08
CA SER A 35 12.90 1.77 -18.89
C SER A 35 13.89 2.31 -17.85
N PHE A 36 14.75 1.45 -17.31
CA PHE A 36 15.75 1.87 -16.32
C PHE A 36 16.64 3.02 -16.83
N LYS A 37 17.00 2.99 -18.11
CA LYS A 37 17.82 4.03 -18.74
C LYS A 37 17.09 5.37 -18.82
N GLU A 38 15.81 5.36 -19.19
CA GLU A 38 14.97 6.56 -19.27
C GLU A 38 14.69 7.12 -17.88
N LEU A 39 14.35 6.26 -16.91
CA LEU A 39 14.15 6.65 -15.52
C LEU A 39 15.38 7.36 -14.96
N LYS A 40 16.59 6.81 -15.17
CA LYS A 40 17.84 7.45 -14.74
C LYS A 40 18.09 8.78 -15.48
N ALA A 41 17.75 8.87 -16.76
CA ALA A 41 17.91 10.09 -17.55
C ALA A 41 17.04 11.25 -17.05
N THR A 42 15.93 10.97 -16.35
CA THR A 42 15.11 12.02 -15.72
C THR A 42 15.83 12.77 -14.58
N GLY A 43 16.91 12.18 -14.02
CA GLY A 43 17.57 12.71 -12.83
C GLY A 43 16.74 12.62 -11.54
N THR A 44 15.58 11.95 -11.57
CA THR A 44 14.68 11.79 -10.42
C THR A 44 14.81 10.44 -9.71
N ALA A 45 15.74 9.59 -10.16
CA ALA A 45 15.98 8.28 -9.60
C ALA A 45 17.48 7.97 -9.55
N HIS A 46 17.92 7.41 -8.43
CA HIS A 46 19.29 7.03 -8.21
C HIS A 46 19.35 5.58 -7.73
N PHE A 47 20.22 4.81 -8.37
CA PHE A 47 20.47 3.41 -8.04
C PHE A 47 21.78 3.29 -7.29
N PHE A 48 21.75 2.53 -6.20
CA PHE A 48 22.89 2.14 -5.40
C PHE A 48 23.06 0.62 -5.46
N ASN A 49 24.25 0.20 -5.88
CA ASN A 49 24.74 -1.16 -5.70
C ASN A 49 26.19 -1.05 -5.24
N PHE A 50 26.54 -1.86 -4.25
CA PHE A 50 27.86 -1.86 -3.68
C PHE A 50 28.80 -2.72 -4.53
N LEU A 51 29.98 -2.18 -4.86
CA LEU A 51 30.94 -2.75 -5.83
C LEU A 51 31.47 -4.16 -5.49
N LEU A 52 31.18 -4.70 -4.29
CA LEU A 52 31.75 -5.94 -3.76
C LEU A 52 30.91 -7.21 -3.99
N ASN A 53 30.09 -7.28 -5.06
CA ASN A 53 29.22 -8.43 -5.35
C ASN A 53 28.33 -8.87 -4.15
N THR A 54 27.96 -7.95 -3.27
CA THR A 54 26.97 -8.25 -2.22
C THR A 54 25.58 -8.39 -2.85
N THR A 55 24.71 -9.12 -2.16
CA THR A 55 23.34 -9.41 -2.62
C THR A 55 22.36 -9.26 -1.47
N ASP A 56 21.07 -9.41 -1.77
CA ASP A 56 19.99 -9.50 -0.79
C ASP A 56 19.81 -8.23 0.06
N TYR A 57 19.69 -7.07 -0.59
CA TYR A 57 19.28 -5.82 0.07
C TYR A 57 17.81 -5.94 0.48
N ARG A 58 17.55 -6.58 1.63
CA ARG A 58 16.19 -6.94 2.05
C ARG A 58 15.62 -6.00 3.11
N ILE A 59 16.44 -5.54 4.05
CA ILE A 59 15.94 -4.72 5.17
C ILE A 59 16.11 -3.25 4.84
N LEU A 60 15.02 -2.48 4.88
CA LEU A 60 15.02 -1.02 4.77
C LEU A 60 14.45 -0.40 6.05
N LEU A 61 15.31 0.22 6.87
CA LEU A 61 14.88 1.00 8.03
C LEU A 61 15.13 2.49 7.76
N LYS A 62 14.05 3.22 7.48
CA LYS A 62 14.09 4.68 7.28
C LYS A 62 14.18 5.39 8.63
N ASP A 63 15.18 6.24 8.81
CA ASP A 63 15.34 7.12 9.96
C ASP A 63 15.32 8.59 9.50
N GLU A 64 14.15 9.23 9.60
CA GLU A 64 13.98 10.63 9.22
C GLU A 64 14.61 11.62 10.20
N ASP A 65 15.01 11.18 11.41
CA ASP A 65 15.64 12.05 12.41
C ASP A 65 17.15 12.20 12.14
N HIS A 66 17.79 11.13 11.66
CA HIS A 66 19.20 11.10 11.29
C HIS A 66 19.45 11.37 9.81
N ASP A 67 18.39 11.54 9.01
CA ASP A 67 18.45 11.68 7.55
C ASP A 67 19.14 10.50 6.85
N ARG A 68 18.97 9.28 7.40
CA ARG A 68 19.61 8.06 6.90
C ARG A 68 18.63 6.93 6.64
N MET A 69 18.92 6.14 5.61
CA MET A 69 18.32 4.83 5.35
C MET A 69 19.31 3.75 5.77
N TYR A 70 18.93 2.94 6.75
CA TYR A 70 19.71 1.76 7.11
C TYR A 70 19.31 0.57 6.26
N VAL A 71 20.29 -0.10 5.67
CA VAL A 71 20.07 -1.22 4.75
C VAL A 71 20.81 -2.45 5.25
N GLY A 72 20.09 -3.57 5.36
CA GLY A 72 20.67 -4.88 5.64
C GLY A 72 20.86 -5.67 4.36
N SER A 73 22.07 -6.16 4.12
CA SER A 73 22.40 -7.06 3.00
C SER A 73 23.15 -8.31 3.47
N LYS A 74 23.57 -9.16 2.53
CA LYS A 74 24.51 -10.25 2.81
C LYS A 74 25.87 -9.67 3.24
N ASP A 75 26.28 -9.98 4.46
CA ASP A 75 27.54 -9.64 5.13
C ASP A 75 27.77 -8.15 5.43
N TYR A 76 26.81 -7.26 5.13
CA TYR A 76 26.96 -5.83 5.35
C TYR A 76 25.72 -5.17 5.96
N VAL A 77 25.98 -4.14 6.76
CA VAL A 77 24.99 -3.15 7.22
C VAL A 77 25.39 -1.80 6.67
N LEU A 78 24.48 -1.13 5.98
CA LEU A 78 24.74 0.13 5.28
C LEU A 78 23.94 1.27 5.94
N SER A 79 24.48 2.48 5.88
CA SER A 79 23.78 3.72 6.20
C SER A 79 23.91 4.67 5.02
N LEU A 80 22.82 4.85 4.28
CA LEU A 80 22.74 5.66 3.06
C LEU A 80 22.05 7.00 3.37
N ASP A 81 22.45 8.08 2.72
CA ASP A 81 21.78 9.37 2.88
C ASP A 81 20.37 9.35 2.25
N LEU A 82 19.38 9.92 2.94
CA LEU A 82 17.99 9.90 2.45
C LEU A 82 17.75 10.80 1.23
N HIS A 83 18.56 11.84 1.01
CA HIS A 83 18.42 12.73 -0.15
C HIS A 83 19.13 12.15 -1.37
N ASP A 84 20.34 11.62 -1.20
CA ASP A 84 21.06 10.91 -2.24
C ASP A 84 21.75 9.67 -1.66
N ILE A 85 21.19 8.49 -1.95
CA ILE A 85 21.71 7.22 -1.43
C ILE A 85 23.16 6.92 -1.87
N ASN A 86 23.70 7.63 -2.87
CA ASN A 86 25.11 7.50 -3.29
C ASN A 86 26.05 8.45 -2.55
N ARG A 87 25.50 9.40 -1.78
CA ARG A 87 26.29 10.37 -1.01
C ARG A 87 26.80 9.75 0.28
N GLU A 88 28.13 9.67 0.39
CA GLU A 88 28.84 9.25 1.62
C GLU A 88 28.20 8.01 2.29
N PRO A 89 28.11 6.87 1.57
CA PRO A 89 27.58 5.64 2.15
C PRO A 89 28.51 5.15 3.26
N LEU A 90 27.96 4.89 4.44
CA LEU A 90 28.71 4.29 5.55
C LEU A 90 28.43 2.80 5.58
N ILE A 91 29.47 1.99 5.74
CA ILE A 91 29.43 0.55 5.48
C ILE A 91 30.11 -0.18 6.62
N ILE A 92 29.37 -1.10 7.24
CA ILE A 92 29.88 -2.03 8.24
C ILE A 92 29.95 -3.41 7.58
N HIS A 93 31.14 -4.00 7.54
CA HIS A 93 31.32 -5.40 7.18
C HIS A 93 31.10 -6.28 8.41
N TRP A 94 30.09 -7.13 8.37
CA TRP A 94 29.67 -8.01 9.44
C TRP A 94 29.44 -9.43 8.91
N ALA A 95 30.48 -10.03 8.34
CA ALA A 95 30.45 -11.40 7.85
C ALA A 95 30.57 -12.44 8.97
N ALA A 96 30.16 -13.68 8.67
CA ALA A 96 30.46 -14.84 9.50
C ALA A 96 31.97 -15.15 9.48
N SER A 97 32.49 -15.75 10.57
CA SER A 97 33.90 -16.15 10.62
C SER A 97 34.21 -17.28 9.62
N PRO A 98 35.46 -17.41 9.12
CA PRO A 98 35.82 -18.48 8.20
C PRO A 98 35.53 -19.89 8.75
N GLN A 99 35.81 -20.11 10.04
CA GLN A 99 35.47 -21.36 10.73
C GLN A 99 33.96 -21.64 10.68
N ARG A 100 33.13 -20.60 10.90
CA ARG A 100 31.68 -20.78 10.88
C ARG A 100 31.16 -21.09 9.47
N ILE A 101 31.75 -20.48 8.45
CA ILE A 101 31.43 -20.78 7.05
C ILE A 101 31.77 -22.24 6.73
N GLU A 102 32.94 -22.72 7.17
CA GLU A 102 33.33 -24.13 7.00
C GLU A 102 32.35 -25.09 7.69
N GLU A 103 31.96 -24.81 8.94
CA GLU A 103 30.95 -25.58 9.67
C GLU A 103 29.59 -25.61 8.95
N CYS A 104 29.17 -24.48 8.39
CA CYS A 104 27.94 -24.37 7.60
C CYS A 104 27.99 -25.25 6.34
N VAL A 105 29.10 -25.23 5.61
CA VAL A 105 29.31 -26.05 4.41
C VAL A 105 29.36 -27.54 4.78
N LEU A 106 30.07 -27.91 5.85
CA LEU A 106 30.13 -29.28 6.36
C LEU A 106 28.75 -29.80 6.82
N SER A 107 27.83 -28.89 7.18
CA SER A 107 26.43 -29.21 7.49
C SER A 107 25.56 -29.43 6.24
N GLY A 108 26.15 -29.45 5.04
CA GLY A 108 25.48 -29.73 3.77
C GLY A 108 24.75 -28.54 3.15
N LYS A 109 25.04 -27.31 3.59
CA LYS A 109 24.48 -26.07 3.01
C LYS A 109 25.32 -25.59 1.83
N ASP A 110 24.71 -24.84 0.92
CA ASP A 110 25.40 -24.35 -0.27
C ASP A 110 26.46 -23.28 0.09
N GLY A 111 27.72 -23.62 -0.14
CA GLY A 111 28.87 -22.75 0.13
C GLY A 111 28.96 -21.50 -0.74
N ASN A 112 28.33 -21.49 -1.93
CA ASN A 112 28.38 -20.34 -2.84
C ASN A 112 27.25 -19.33 -2.60
N GLY A 113 26.21 -19.72 -1.86
CA GLY A 113 25.01 -18.91 -1.68
C GLY A 113 24.69 -18.60 -0.23
N GLU A 114 24.57 -19.63 0.61
CA GLU A 114 23.81 -19.56 1.86
C GLU A 114 24.67 -19.43 3.12
N CYS A 115 25.95 -19.83 3.06
CA CYS A 115 26.88 -19.75 4.18
C CYS A 115 27.49 -18.34 4.32
N GLY A 116 26.64 -17.34 4.55
CA GLY A 116 27.03 -15.96 4.89
C GLY A 116 26.14 -15.40 5.99
N ASN A 117 26.44 -14.18 6.45
CA ASN A 117 25.59 -13.49 7.42
C ASN A 117 24.57 -12.60 6.69
N PHE A 118 23.34 -13.08 6.53
CA PHE A 118 22.28 -12.28 5.92
C PHE A 118 21.59 -11.46 7.00
N VAL A 119 21.65 -10.14 6.90
CA VAL A 119 20.96 -9.25 7.83
C VAL A 119 19.45 -9.37 7.63
N ARG A 120 18.72 -9.67 8.72
CA ARG A 120 17.27 -9.93 8.69
C ARG A 120 16.48 -8.99 9.60
N LEU A 121 17.16 -8.24 10.45
CA LEU A 121 16.54 -7.34 11.40
C LEU A 121 17.43 -6.12 11.62
N ILE A 122 16.86 -4.93 11.48
CA ILE A 122 17.44 -3.66 11.93
C ILE A 122 16.32 -2.90 12.61
N GLN A 123 16.45 -2.63 13.90
CA GLN A 123 15.45 -1.93 14.70
C GLN A 123 16.10 -0.82 15.53
N PRO A 124 15.42 0.32 15.76
CA PRO A 124 15.95 1.37 16.61
C PRO A 124 15.94 0.94 18.09
N TRP A 125 17.12 0.71 18.68
CA TRP A 125 17.23 0.33 20.10
C TRP A 125 17.04 1.53 21.02
N ASN A 126 17.75 2.61 20.74
CA ASN A 126 17.61 3.87 21.42
C ASN A 126 18.01 5.02 20.49
N ARG A 127 18.17 6.22 21.04
CA ARG A 127 18.55 7.40 20.24
C ARG A 127 19.91 7.27 19.55
N THR A 128 20.80 6.40 20.03
CA THR A 128 22.17 6.27 19.52
C THR A 128 22.53 4.91 18.96
N HIS A 129 21.73 3.88 19.22
CA HIS A 129 22.00 2.52 18.80
C HIS A 129 20.85 1.95 17.98
N LEU A 130 21.24 1.14 17.01
CA LEU A 130 20.38 0.16 16.35
C LEU A 130 20.62 -1.21 16.96
N TYR A 131 19.58 -2.02 17.04
CA TYR A 131 19.68 -3.45 17.28
C TYR A 131 19.63 -4.17 15.94
N VAL A 132 20.62 -5.01 15.65
CA VAL A 132 20.77 -5.66 14.34
C VAL A 132 20.97 -7.16 14.53
N CYS A 133 20.26 -7.97 13.73
CA CYS A 133 20.44 -9.43 13.71
C CYS A 133 20.62 -9.96 12.28
N GLY A 134 21.39 -11.04 12.16
CA GLY A 134 21.60 -11.75 10.90
C GLY A 134 21.72 -13.26 11.09
N THR A 135 21.68 -14.00 9.99
CA THR A 135 21.66 -15.48 9.98
C THR A 135 22.97 -16.10 10.44
N GLY A 136 24.09 -15.36 10.39
CA GLY A 136 25.41 -15.79 10.86
C GLY A 136 25.88 -17.13 10.28
N ALA A 137 25.65 -17.40 8.98
CA ALA A 137 25.88 -18.69 8.33
C ALA A 137 25.22 -19.85 9.11
N TYR A 138 23.89 -19.80 9.20
CA TYR A 138 23.08 -20.72 9.99
C TYR A 138 23.48 -20.78 11.48
N ASN A 139 23.90 -19.65 12.05
CA ASN A 139 24.04 -19.41 13.49
C ASN A 139 23.58 -17.99 13.81
N PRO A 140 22.26 -17.79 13.99
CA PRO A 140 21.69 -16.47 14.16
C PRO A 140 22.36 -15.72 15.30
N MET A 141 22.73 -14.48 15.02
CA MET A 141 23.50 -13.62 15.91
C MET A 141 22.97 -12.20 15.84
N CYS A 142 23.02 -11.49 16.97
CA CYS A 142 22.59 -10.10 17.09
C CYS A 142 23.67 -9.24 17.75
N THR A 143 23.64 -7.94 17.49
CA THR A 143 24.57 -6.97 18.06
C THR A 143 23.98 -5.56 17.97
N TYR A 144 24.71 -4.58 18.49
CA TYR A 144 24.34 -3.17 18.47
C TYR A 144 25.22 -2.42 17.47
N VAL A 145 24.61 -1.49 16.74
CA VAL A 145 25.33 -0.55 15.87
C VAL A 145 25.17 0.84 16.45
N ASN A 146 26.28 1.47 16.83
CA ASN A 146 26.30 2.84 17.29
C ASN A 146 26.23 3.77 16.08
N ARG A 147 25.15 4.55 16.00
CA ARG A 147 24.88 5.55 14.96
C ARG A 147 25.09 7.00 15.43
N GLY A 148 25.63 7.18 16.64
CA GLY A 148 25.83 8.49 17.27
C GLY A 148 24.55 9.15 17.76
N ARG A 149 24.70 10.29 18.44
CA ARG A 149 23.58 11.24 18.65
C ARG A 149 23.56 12.19 17.47
N ARG A 150 22.37 12.61 17.04
CA ARG A 150 22.22 13.75 16.14
C ARG A 150 23.05 14.92 16.66
N ALA A 151 23.94 15.47 15.84
CA ALA A 151 24.54 16.76 16.13
C ALA A 151 23.38 17.77 16.21
N GLN A 152 23.11 18.29 17.40
CA GLN A 152 22.24 19.47 17.51
C GLN A 152 22.84 20.50 16.57
N ALA A 153 22.08 20.96 15.59
CA ALA A 153 22.46 22.15 14.85
C ALA A 153 22.67 23.22 15.91
N THR A 154 23.92 23.58 16.19
CA THR A 154 24.22 24.74 16.98
C THR A 154 23.52 25.90 16.27
N PRO A 155 22.51 26.53 16.89
CA PRO A 155 22.03 27.80 16.38
C PRO A 155 23.29 28.66 16.33
N TRP A 156 23.57 29.29 15.20
CA TRP A 156 24.63 30.29 15.09
C TRP A 156 24.44 31.29 16.24
N THR A 157 25.16 31.09 17.34
CA THR A 157 25.21 32.04 18.44
C THR A 157 25.89 33.26 17.86
N GLN A 158 25.07 34.30 17.68
CA GLN A 158 25.44 35.70 17.53
C GLN A 158 26.93 35.93 17.73
N MET A 159 27.62 36.20 16.62
CA MET A 159 28.92 36.84 16.65
C MET A 159 28.77 38.12 17.48
N GLN A 160 29.26 38.10 18.72
CA GLN A 160 29.32 39.29 19.54
C GLN A 160 30.24 40.28 18.84
N VAL A 161 29.66 41.38 18.37
CA VAL A 161 30.40 42.54 17.90
C VAL A 161 31.04 43.20 19.13
N VAL A 162 32.22 42.75 19.51
CA VAL A 162 33.10 43.51 20.39
C VAL A 162 33.69 44.64 19.54
N ARG A 163 33.19 45.86 19.73
CA ARG A 163 33.79 47.09 19.19
C ARG A 163 35.16 47.31 19.86
N GLY A 164 36.22 46.80 19.23
CA GLY A 164 37.60 47.15 19.52
C GLY A 164 38.10 48.25 18.58
N ARG A 165 38.54 49.37 19.14
CA ARG A 165 39.11 50.53 18.45
C ARG A 165 40.63 50.34 18.37
N GLY A 166 41.24 50.31 17.19
CA GLY A 166 42.71 50.24 17.04
C GLY A 166 43.20 50.07 15.60
N SER A 167 44.33 50.69 15.29
CA SER A 167 44.79 51.11 13.95
C SER A 167 45.79 50.16 13.26
N ARG A 168 45.84 50.29 11.91
CA ARG A 168 46.96 50.07 10.93
C ARG A 168 47.43 48.64 10.56
N ALA A 169 47.25 48.37 9.26
CA ALA A 169 48.18 47.80 8.25
C ALA A 169 48.76 46.39 8.43
N THR A 170 48.40 45.46 7.53
CA THR A 170 49.28 44.82 6.51
C THR A 170 48.48 43.82 5.67
N ASP A 171 48.86 43.73 4.38
CA ASP A 171 48.32 42.82 3.37
C ASP A 171 48.50 41.33 3.73
N GLY A 172 47.45 40.55 3.45
CA GLY A 172 47.45 39.09 3.58
C GLY A 172 46.09 38.54 3.19
N ALA A 173 45.85 38.38 1.89
CA ALA A 173 44.65 37.73 1.37
C ALA A 173 44.66 36.24 1.76
N LEU A 174 44.07 35.90 2.92
CA LEU A 174 43.64 34.55 3.21
C LEU A 174 42.28 34.32 2.53
N HIS A 175 42.25 33.48 1.50
CA HIS A 175 41.02 32.84 1.07
C HIS A 175 40.46 32.02 2.25
N PRO A 176 39.24 32.28 2.75
CA PRO A 176 38.57 31.32 3.59
C PRO A 176 38.00 30.24 2.67
N THR A 177 38.67 29.10 2.58
CA THR A 177 38.05 27.87 2.11
C THR A 177 36.89 27.56 3.06
N PRO A 178 35.63 27.48 2.62
CA PRO A 178 34.57 26.95 3.45
C PRO A 178 34.72 25.43 3.45
N THR A 179 35.66 24.91 4.24
CA THR A 179 35.54 23.53 4.71
C THR A 179 34.33 23.48 5.62
N ALA A 180 33.20 23.06 5.06
CA ALA A 180 32.07 22.60 5.86
C ALA A 180 32.63 21.67 6.96
N PRO A 181 32.20 21.80 8.23
CA PRO A 181 32.69 20.91 9.26
C PRO A 181 32.40 19.48 8.82
N ARG A 182 33.45 18.65 8.73
CA ARG A 182 33.30 17.21 8.55
C ARG A 182 32.38 16.74 9.67
N GLN A 183 31.16 16.37 9.31
CA GLN A 183 30.26 15.71 10.24
C GLN A 183 30.85 14.32 10.43
N ASP A 184 31.57 14.11 11.53
CA ASP A 184 32.07 12.79 11.88
C ASP A 184 30.86 11.89 12.17
N TYR A 185 30.40 11.18 11.15
CA TYR A 185 29.33 10.22 11.28
C TYR A 185 29.83 9.04 12.11
N ILE A 186 29.23 8.85 13.28
CA ILE A 186 29.44 7.66 14.09
C ILE A 186 28.59 6.54 13.46
N PHE A 187 29.24 5.51 12.93
CA PHE A 187 28.57 4.32 12.41
C PHE A 187 29.51 3.11 12.50
N TYR A 188 29.49 2.42 13.65
CA TYR A 188 30.30 1.23 13.88
C TYR A 188 29.54 0.19 14.71
N LEU A 189 29.92 -1.06 14.52
CA LEU A 189 29.36 -2.22 15.23
C LEU A 189 30.05 -2.38 16.58
N GLU A 190 29.31 -2.82 17.61
CA GLU A 190 29.85 -3.15 18.94
C GLU A 190 30.08 -4.66 19.07
N PRO A 191 31.21 -5.21 18.60
CA PRO A 191 31.42 -6.67 18.51
C PRO A 191 31.48 -7.35 19.88
N GLU A 192 31.85 -6.60 20.92
CA GLU A 192 31.90 -7.11 22.30
C GLU A 192 30.51 -7.43 22.88
N ARG A 193 29.44 -6.96 22.22
CA ARG A 193 28.04 -7.15 22.66
C ARG A 193 27.30 -8.13 21.76
N LEU A 194 28.00 -9.17 21.31
CA LEU A 194 27.40 -10.21 20.49
C LEU A 194 26.43 -11.05 21.33
N GLU A 195 25.18 -11.13 20.86
CA GLU A 195 24.11 -11.90 21.48
C GLU A 195 23.66 -13.04 20.55
N SER A 196 23.08 -14.09 21.14
CA SER A 196 22.37 -15.10 20.35
C SER A 196 21.17 -14.48 19.63
N GLY A 197 21.04 -14.79 18.34
CA GLY A 197 19.89 -14.43 17.51
C GLY A 197 18.77 -15.48 17.50
N LYS A 198 18.91 -16.56 18.29
CA LYS A 198 17.89 -17.61 18.39
C LYS A 198 16.57 -17.02 18.91
N GLY A 199 15.48 -17.22 18.15
CA GLY A 199 14.16 -16.63 18.45
C GLY A 199 14.03 -15.14 18.07
N LYS A 200 15.05 -14.55 17.44
CA LYS A 200 15.08 -13.16 16.97
C LYS A 200 15.27 -13.07 15.45
N CYS A 201 16.02 -14.01 14.89
CA CYS A 201 16.43 -14.08 13.48
C CYS A 201 16.46 -15.56 13.03
N PRO A 202 16.09 -15.87 11.78
CA PRO A 202 16.07 -17.23 11.25
C PRO A 202 17.49 -17.73 10.96
N TYR A 203 17.63 -19.05 10.92
CA TYR A 203 18.85 -19.73 10.47
C TYR A 203 19.02 -19.67 8.95
N ASP A 204 17.95 -20.01 8.23
CA ASP A 204 17.93 -20.03 6.76
C ASP A 204 17.62 -18.62 6.21
N PRO A 205 18.47 -18.07 5.33
CA PRO A 205 18.22 -16.77 4.72
C PRO A 205 16.95 -16.73 3.86
N LYS A 206 16.44 -17.83 3.35
CA LYS A 206 15.24 -17.83 2.50
C LYS A 206 13.96 -17.61 3.29
N LEU A 207 13.99 -17.77 4.62
CA LEU A 207 12.82 -17.62 5.47
C LEU A 207 12.49 -16.14 5.69
N ASP A 208 11.19 -15.83 5.61
CA ASP A 208 10.64 -14.52 5.92
C ASP A 208 10.46 -14.33 7.42
N THR A 209 10.45 -13.08 7.85
CA THR A 209 10.47 -12.69 9.25
C THR A 209 9.66 -11.42 9.44
N ALA A 210 8.84 -11.37 10.48
CA ALA A 210 8.22 -10.14 10.94
C ALA A 210 8.75 -9.77 12.33
N SER A 211 9.06 -8.50 12.57
CA SER A 211 9.58 -8.07 13.87
C SER A 211 9.16 -6.66 14.24
N ALA A 212 8.99 -6.41 15.53
CA ALA A 212 8.78 -5.10 16.11
C ALA A 212 9.55 -5.00 17.44
N LEU A 213 10.32 -3.93 17.61
CA LEU A 213 11.01 -3.65 18.86
C LEU A 213 10.24 -2.57 19.62
N ILE A 214 9.66 -2.94 20.77
CA ILE A 214 8.75 -2.10 21.54
C ILE A 214 9.19 -2.16 23.00
N ASN A 215 9.41 -1.01 23.64
CA ASN A 215 9.81 -0.92 25.05
C ASN A 215 11.02 -1.81 25.42
N GLU A 216 12.05 -1.85 24.57
CA GLU A 216 13.26 -2.69 24.73
C GLU A 216 13.01 -4.21 24.68
N GLU A 217 11.79 -4.62 24.31
CA GLU A 217 11.41 -6.02 24.07
C GLU A 217 11.25 -6.26 22.57
N LEU A 218 11.88 -7.32 22.09
CA LEU A 218 11.81 -7.69 20.68
C LEU A 218 10.75 -8.75 20.47
N TYR A 219 9.73 -8.40 19.69
CA TYR A 219 8.70 -9.30 19.22
C TYR A 219 9.05 -9.77 17.81
N ALA A 220 9.12 -11.08 17.58
CA ALA A 220 9.57 -11.63 16.31
C ALA A 220 8.84 -12.93 15.94
N GLY A 221 8.30 -12.99 14.71
CA GLY A 221 7.82 -14.23 14.09
C GLY A 221 8.95 -14.86 13.28
N VAL A 222 9.51 -15.97 13.76
CA VAL A 222 10.68 -16.63 13.18
C VAL A 222 10.65 -18.14 13.38
N TYR A 223 11.45 -18.85 12.57
CA TYR A 223 11.84 -20.23 12.85
C TYR A 223 13.08 -20.25 13.77
N ILE A 224 13.02 -21.03 14.85
CA ILE A 224 14.05 -21.05 15.90
C ILE A 224 15.08 -22.18 15.75
N ASP A 225 14.83 -23.12 14.85
CA ASP A 225 15.67 -24.30 14.64
C ASP A 225 16.42 -24.26 13.30
N PHE A 226 17.53 -24.99 13.25
CA PHE A 226 18.36 -25.10 12.06
C PHE A 226 17.64 -25.80 10.88
N MET A 227 16.66 -26.66 11.17
CA MET A 227 15.86 -27.37 10.17
C MET A 227 14.72 -26.53 9.57
N GLY A 228 14.37 -25.39 10.18
CA GLY A 228 13.26 -24.56 9.72
C GLY A 228 11.89 -25.24 9.92
N THR A 229 11.68 -25.89 11.06
CA THR A 229 10.43 -26.61 11.39
C THR A 229 9.70 -26.07 12.61
N ASP A 230 10.40 -25.41 13.53
CA ASP A 230 9.83 -24.83 14.75
C ASP A 230 9.60 -23.32 14.56
N ALA A 231 8.48 -22.98 13.94
CA ALA A 231 8.01 -21.60 13.85
C ALA A 231 7.32 -21.14 15.13
N ALA A 232 7.63 -19.94 15.58
CA ALA A 232 6.91 -19.31 16.66
C ALA A 232 6.95 -17.78 16.60
N ILE A 233 5.97 -17.16 17.26
CA ILE A 233 6.03 -15.73 17.60
C ILE A 233 6.64 -15.62 18.99
N PHE A 234 7.77 -14.94 19.10
CA PHE A 234 8.53 -14.76 20.33
C PHE A 234 8.43 -13.33 20.86
N ARG A 235 8.55 -13.19 22.18
CA ARG A 235 9.06 -11.97 22.84
C ARG A 235 10.35 -12.31 23.53
N THR A 236 11.42 -11.61 23.17
CA THR A 236 12.76 -11.75 23.73
C THR A 236 13.27 -10.38 24.17
N LEU A 237 14.48 -10.33 24.71
CA LEU A 237 15.04 -9.14 25.36
C LEU A 237 14.19 -8.73 26.58
N GLY A 238 14.42 -7.52 27.10
CA GLY A 238 13.78 -7.04 28.31
C GLY A 238 14.21 -7.78 29.59
N LYS A 239 13.46 -7.52 30.67
CA LYS A 239 13.68 -8.13 32.00
C LYS A 239 12.84 -9.39 32.22
N GLN A 240 11.80 -9.57 31.42
CA GLN A 240 10.86 -10.67 31.50
C GLN A 240 11.45 -11.94 30.89
N THR A 241 10.91 -13.09 31.28
CA THR A 241 11.23 -14.36 30.61
C THR A 241 10.76 -14.33 29.16
N ALA A 242 11.51 -15.01 28.29
CA ALA A 242 11.15 -15.10 26.89
C ALA A 242 9.79 -15.80 26.73
N MET A 243 8.89 -15.20 25.95
CA MET A 243 7.56 -15.73 25.65
C MET A 243 7.55 -16.34 24.25
N ARG A 244 6.71 -17.35 24.03
CA ARG A 244 6.49 -17.94 22.70
C ARG A 244 5.07 -18.46 22.47
N THR A 245 4.71 -18.70 21.22
CA THR A 245 3.52 -19.51 20.89
C THR A 245 3.69 -20.98 21.31
N ASP A 246 2.57 -21.68 21.48
CA ASP A 246 2.58 -23.12 21.82
C ASP A 246 3.28 -23.94 20.73
N GLN A 247 4.25 -24.76 21.13
CA GLN A 247 5.15 -25.46 20.23
C GLN A 247 4.49 -26.74 19.70
N TYR A 248 4.74 -27.09 18.44
CA TYR A 248 4.21 -28.29 17.79
C TYR A 248 2.68 -28.41 17.84
N ASN A 249 1.99 -27.26 17.88
CA ASN A 249 0.55 -27.17 17.93
C ASN A 249 0.02 -26.47 16.67
N SER A 250 -0.41 -27.25 15.67
CA SER A 250 -0.86 -26.73 14.38
C SER A 250 -2.11 -25.84 14.46
N ARG A 251 -2.86 -25.85 15.57
CA ARG A 251 -3.95 -24.88 15.81
C ARG A 251 -3.40 -23.47 15.97
N TRP A 252 -2.20 -23.32 16.54
CA TRP A 252 -1.56 -22.04 16.79
C TRP A 252 -0.87 -21.50 15.54
N LEU A 253 0.08 -22.26 15.01
CA LEU A 253 0.83 -21.92 13.81
C LEU A 253 1.12 -23.21 13.04
N ASN A 254 0.94 -23.19 11.73
CA ASN A 254 1.12 -24.37 10.88
C ASN A 254 1.94 -24.04 9.62
N ASP A 255 3.26 -24.18 9.72
CA ASP A 255 4.21 -23.81 8.65
C ASP A 255 3.99 -22.36 8.15
N PRO A 256 4.08 -21.35 9.05
CA PRO A 256 3.83 -19.96 8.68
C PRO A 256 5.00 -19.34 7.90
N SER A 257 4.68 -18.37 7.06
CA SER A 257 5.59 -17.35 6.52
C SER A 257 5.13 -16.01 7.07
N PHE A 258 5.99 -15.30 7.80
CA PHE A 258 5.67 -14.05 8.49
C PHE A 258 6.00 -12.83 7.60
N ILE A 259 5.06 -11.90 7.48
CA ILE A 259 5.15 -10.76 6.55
C ILE A 259 5.36 -9.44 7.32
N HIS A 260 4.48 -9.10 8.26
CA HIS A 260 4.54 -7.79 8.95
C HIS A 260 4.13 -7.89 10.42
N ALA A 261 4.63 -6.96 11.24
CA ALA A 261 4.23 -6.81 12.64
C ALA A 261 4.06 -5.32 12.99
N GLU A 262 2.94 -4.95 13.60
CA GLU A 262 2.61 -3.56 13.91
C GLU A 262 1.88 -3.43 15.26
N LEU A 263 2.31 -2.48 16.10
CA LEU A 263 1.59 -2.10 17.31
C LEU A 263 0.38 -1.25 16.93
N ILE A 264 -0.83 -1.73 17.25
CA ILE A 264 -2.07 -0.98 17.02
C ILE A 264 -2.86 -0.93 18.34
N PRO A 265 -2.97 0.25 18.98
CA PRO A 265 -3.76 0.41 20.19
C PRO A 265 -5.25 0.12 19.95
N ASP A 266 -5.89 -0.65 20.84
CA ASP A 266 -7.33 -0.91 20.75
C ASP A 266 -8.19 0.13 21.48
N SER A 267 -7.64 0.80 22.49
CA SER A 267 -8.34 1.85 23.24
C SER A 267 -7.39 3.01 23.56
N ALA A 268 -7.85 3.97 24.37
CA ALA A 268 -6.98 5.02 24.92
C ALA A 268 -6.13 4.53 26.10
N GLU A 269 -6.50 3.39 26.70
CA GLU A 269 -5.78 2.75 27.80
C GLU A 269 -4.63 1.91 27.24
N ARG A 270 -3.42 2.14 27.74
CA ARG A 270 -2.21 1.47 27.24
C ARG A 270 -2.20 -0.04 27.55
N ASN A 271 -2.89 -0.45 28.60
CA ASN A 271 -3.05 -1.87 28.93
C ASN A 271 -3.88 -2.63 27.87
N ASP A 272 -4.63 -1.93 27.01
CA ASP A 272 -5.37 -2.54 25.90
C ASP A 272 -4.55 -2.61 24.60
N ASP A 273 -3.30 -2.14 24.61
CA ASP A 273 -2.40 -2.15 23.45
C ASP A 273 -2.16 -3.58 22.96
N LYS A 274 -2.32 -3.78 21.64
CA LYS A 274 -2.12 -5.08 20.99
C LYS A 274 -1.10 -4.99 19.86
N LEU A 275 -0.29 -6.02 19.77
CA LEU A 275 0.62 -6.23 18.65
C LEU A 275 -0.05 -7.16 17.65
N TYR A 276 -0.12 -6.74 16.39
CA TYR A 276 -0.70 -7.50 15.29
C TYR A 276 0.40 -8.10 14.42
N PHE A 277 0.26 -9.37 14.06
CA PHE A 277 1.13 -10.10 13.15
C PHE A 277 0.37 -10.50 11.89
N PHE A 278 0.96 -10.22 10.73
CA PHE A 278 0.43 -10.63 9.43
C PHE A 278 1.31 -11.74 8.88
N PHE A 279 0.69 -12.85 8.51
CA PHE A 279 1.40 -14.03 8.03
C PHE A 279 0.49 -14.86 7.13
N ARG A 280 1.07 -15.81 6.40
CA ARG A 280 0.33 -16.89 5.75
C ARG A 280 0.78 -18.22 6.31
N GLU A 281 -0.08 -19.21 6.32
CA GLU A 281 0.23 -20.54 6.86
C GLU A 281 -0.56 -21.62 6.12
N ARG A 282 -0.18 -22.89 6.28
CA ARG A 282 -1.01 -24.00 5.81
C ARG A 282 -2.29 -24.09 6.63
N SER A 283 -3.42 -24.23 5.96
CA SER A 283 -4.72 -24.32 6.58
C SER A 283 -4.87 -25.58 7.42
N ALA A 284 -5.17 -25.43 8.71
CA ALA A 284 -5.68 -26.50 9.55
C ALA A 284 -7.20 -26.75 9.36
N GLU A 285 -7.87 -25.83 8.64
CA GLU A 285 -9.32 -25.85 8.43
C GLU A 285 -9.72 -26.72 7.24
N ALA A 286 -8.84 -26.86 6.25
CA ALA A 286 -9.07 -27.65 5.05
C ALA A 286 -8.05 -28.80 4.91
N PRO A 287 -8.02 -29.81 5.80
CA PRO A 287 -6.97 -30.83 5.80
C PRO A 287 -6.93 -31.73 4.54
N GLN A 288 -8.03 -31.77 3.77
CA GLN A 288 -8.13 -32.55 2.53
C GLN A 288 -7.56 -31.82 1.30
N SER A 289 -7.22 -30.53 1.43
CA SER A 289 -6.61 -29.72 0.37
C SER A 289 -5.42 -28.97 0.97
N PRO A 290 -4.21 -29.01 0.37
CA PRO A 290 -3.08 -28.21 0.83
C PRO A 290 -3.32 -26.73 0.51
N ALA A 291 -4.27 -26.11 1.20
CA ALA A 291 -4.61 -24.70 1.08
C ALA A 291 -3.70 -23.88 2.00
N VAL A 292 -3.14 -22.79 1.47
CA VAL A 292 -2.51 -21.74 2.27
C VAL A 292 -3.57 -20.70 2.59
N TYR A 293 -3.59 -20.16 3.81
CA TYR A 293 -4.45 -19.03 4.17
C TYR A 293 -3.62 -17.88 4.72
N ALA A 294 -3.96 -16.67 4.29
CA ALA A 294 -3.51 -15.45 4.93
C ALA A 294 -4.20 -15.24 6.28
N ARG A 295 -3.44 -14.76 7.25
CA ARG A 295 -3.83 -14.60 8.64
C ARG A 295 -3.44 -13.24 9.17
N ILE A 296 -4.29 -12.75 10.06
CA ILE A 296 -3.94 -11.72 11.03
C ILE A 296 -4.00 -12.34 12.42
N GLY A 297 -2.91 -12.25 13.17
CA GLY A 297 -2.80 -12.63 14.57
C GLY A 297 -2.70 -11.39 15.45
N ARG A 298 -3.15 -11.49 16.70
CA ARG A 298 -2.97 -10.42 17.70
C ARG A 298 -2.58 -10.97 19.06
N ILE A 299 -1.82 -10.19 19.82
CA ILE A 299 -1.35 -10.51 21.18
C ILE A 299 -1.43 -9.22 22.02
N CYS A 300 -1.82 -9.32 23.29
CA CYS A 300 -1.73 -8.21 24.22
C CYS A 300 -0.28 -7.92 24.59
N LEU A 301 0.12 -6.65 24.54
CA LEU A 301 1.52 -6.27 24.77
C LEU A 301 1.98 -6.65 26.20
N ASN A 302 1.08 -6.56 27.17
CA ASN A 302 1.29 -6.88 28.59
C ASN A 302 0.92 -8.32 28.99
N ASP A 303 0.94 -9.26 28.04
CA ASP A 303 0.76 -10.70 28.33
C ASP A 303 1.99 -11.27 29.06
N ASP A 304 1.77 -11.91 30.21
CA ASP A 304 2.81 -12.54 31.04
C ASP A 304 2.73 -14.08 31.02
N GLY A 305 1.85 -14.63 30.17
CA GLY A 305 1.50 -16.05 30.13
C GLY A 305 0.57 -16.47 31.26
N GLY A 306 0.28 -17.77 31.31
CA GLY A 306 -0.55 -18.34 32.38
C GLY A 306 0.27 -18.76 33.60
N HIS A 307 -0.42 -18.95 34.74
CA HIS A 307 0.20 -19.32 36.01
C HIS A 307 0.64 -20.79 36.05
N CYS A 308 -0.29 -21.73 35.85
CA CYS A 308 -0.02 -23.17 35.84
C CYS A 308 0.10 -23.75 34.42
N CYS A 309 -0.79 -23.32 33.53
CA CYS A 309 -0.79 -23.68 32.11
C CYS A 309 -0.23 -22.52 31.26
N LEU A 310 0.28 -22.81 30.07
CA LEU A 310 0.88 -21.79 29.18
C LEU A 310 1.96 -20.92 29.88
N VAL A 311 2.75 -21.53 30.78
CA VAL A 311 3.89 -20.86 31.41
C VAL A 311 4.89 -20.45 30.33
N ASN A 312 5.28 -19.18 30.33
CA ASN A 312 6.14 -18.56 29.31
C ASN A 312 5.61 -18.73 27.87
N LYS A 313 4.28 -18.88 27.73
CA LYS A 313 3.61 -18.94 26.43
C LYS A 313 2.51 -17.90 26.40
N TRP A 314 2.23 -17.34 25.23
CA TRP A 314 1.15 -16.37 25.06
C TRP A 314 -0.16 -16.93 25.60
N SER A 315 -0.91 -16.12 26.32
CA SER A 315 -2.23 -16.46 26.85
C SER A 315 -3.34 -15.64 26.20
N THR A 316 -2.98 -14.69 25.33
CA THR A 316 -3.89 -13.80 24.61
C THR A 316 -3.82 -13.92 23.08
N PHE A 317 -2.99 -14.82 22.55
CA PHE A 317 -2.81 -15.01 21.10
C PHE A 317 -4.08 -15.52 20.43
N LEU A 318 -4.60 -14.73 19.48
CA LEU A 318 -5.69 -15.12 18.59
C LEU A 318 -5.30 -14.85 17.14
N LYS A 319 -5.85 -15.63 16.20
CA LYS A 319 -5.71 -15.41 14.76
C LYS A 319 -7.04 -15.54 14.02
N ALA A 320 -7.17 -14.81 12.92
CA ALA A 320 -8.31 -14.87 12.01
C ALA A 320 -7.84 -14.97 10.56
N ARG A 321 -8.67 -15.53 9.67
CA ARG A 321 -8.40 -15.54 8.22
C ARG A 321 -8.57 -14.13 7.64
N LEU A 322 -7.63 -13.69 6.82
CA LEU A 322 -7.80 -12.56 5.90
C LEU A 322 -8.26 -13.14 4.55
N VAL A 323 -9.41 -12.71 4.05
CA VAL A 323 -9.92 -13.13 2.74
C VAL A 323 -9.69 -12.01 1.74
N CYS A 324 -9.03 -12.33 0.62
CA CYS A 324 -8.97 -11.45 -0.54
C CYS A 324 -9.50 -12.25 -1.74
N SER A 325 -10.72 -11.94 -2.18
CA SER A 325 -11.40 -12.70 -3.23
C SER A 325 -12.26 -11.83 -4.13
N VAL A 326 -12.42 -12.27 -5.37
CA VAL A 326 -13.37 -11.69 -6.32
C VAL A 326 -14.58 -12.63 -6.40
N PRO A 327 -15.79 -12.18 -6.02
CA PRO A 327 -16.99 -13.00 -6.17
C PRO A 327 -17.40 -13.06 -7.65
N GLY A 328 -17.55 -14.28 -8.17
CA GLY A 328 -18.06 -14.57 -9.50
C GLY A 328 -19.58 -14.48 -9.58
N ASP A 329 -20.11 -14.40 -10.81
CA ASP A 329 -21.55 -14.31 -11.09
C ASP A 329 -22.31 -15.58 -10.68
N ASP A 330 -21.61 -16.72 -10.65
CA ASP A 330 -22.10 -18.02 -10.18
C ASP A 330 -22.08 -18.15 -8.64
N GLY A 331 -21.63 -17.11 -7.94
CA GLY A 331 -21.46 -17.09 -6.49
C GLY A 331 -20.18 -17.78 -6.01
N ILE A 332 -19.31 -18.27 -6.90
CA ILE A 332 -18.03 -18.85 -6.53
C ILE A 332 -16.99 -17.73 -6.41
N GLU A 333 -16.31 -17.69 -5.28
CA GLU A 333 -15.25 -16.71 -5.03
C GLU A 333 -13.90 -17.20 -5.58
N THR A 334 -13.22 -16.35 -6.36
CA THR A 334 -11.83 -16.58 -6.76
C THR A 334 -10.91 -15.98 -5.70
N HIS A 335 -10.19 -16.83 -4.96
CA HIS A 335 -9.36 -16.43 -3.84
C HIS A 335 -7.89 -16.13 -4.23
N PHE A 336 -7.31 -15.16 -3.54
CA PHE A 336 -5.89 -14.84 -3.52
C PHE A 336 -5.39 -15.04 -2.09
N ASP A 337 -4.96 -16.25 -1.73
CA ASP A 337 -4.63 -16.59 -0.35
C ASP A 337 -3.15 -16.39 0.02
N GLU A 338 -2.27 -16.16 -0.97
CA GLU A 338 -0.82 -15.98 -0.75
C GLU A 338 -0.50 -14.52 -0.41
N LEU A 339 -0.57 -14.15 0.87
CA LEU A 339 -0.13 -12.85 1.36
C LEU A 339 1.36 -12.61 1.07
N GLN A 340 1.70 -11.47 0.47
CA GLN A 340 3.07 -11.09 0.10
C GLN A 340 3.60 -9.91 0.92
N ASP A 341 2.79 -8.86 1.10
CA ASP A 341 3.19 -7.62 1.76
C ASP A 341 2.00 -6.94 2.42
N VAL A 342 2.28 -6.13 3.45
CA VAL A 342 1.29 -5.36 4.20
C VAL A 342 1.81 -3.95 4.46
N PHE A 343 1.02 -2.95 4.10
CA PHE A 343 1.28 -1.55 4.40
C PHE A 343 0.19 -0.98 5.31
N VAL A 344 0.60 -0.49 6.47
CA VAL A 344 -0.30 0.09 7.47
C VAL A 344 -0.33 1.60 7.29
N GLN A 345 -1.40 2.12 6.69
CA GLN A 345 -1.62 3.54 6.52
C GLN A 345 -2.20 4.13 7.81
N GLN A 346 -1.38 4.90 8.52
CA GLN A 346 -1.83 5.63 9.70
C GLN A 346 -2.86 6.70 9.32
N THR A 347 -3.94 6.79 10.08
CA THR A 347 -4.96 7.84 9.96
C THR A 347 -4.77 8.87 11.08
N GLN A 348 -5.66 9.87 11.15
CA GLN A 348 -5.66 10.81 12.28
C GLN A 348 -5.92 10.10 13.62
N ASP A 349 -6.65 8.98 13.59
CA ASP A 349 -6.82 8.11 14.74
C ASP A 349 -5.90 6.89 14.63
N VAL A 350 -4.81 6.89 15.41
CA VAL A 350 -3.82 5.79 15.43
C VAL A 350 -4.42 4.43 15.84
N ARG A 351 -5.62 4.41 16.42
CA ARG A 351 -6.36 3.18 16.73
C ARG A 351 -7.07 2.61 15.50
N ASN A 352 -7.24 3.40 14.45
CA ASN A 352 -7.96 3.01 13.23
C ASN A 352 -7.10 3.27 11.98
N PRO A 353 -5.93 2.63 11.85
CA PRO A 353 -5.20 2.61 10.59
C PRO A 353 -5.99 1.83 9.53
N VAL A 354 -5.68 2.12 8.26
CA VAL A 354 -6.16 1.37 7.10
C VAL A 354 -5.07 0.41 6.66
N ILE A 355 -5.41 -0.86 6.46
CA ILE A 355 -4.44 -1.92 6.15
C ILE A 355 -4.55 -2.26 4.67
N TYR A 356 -3.49 -2.02 3.91
CA TYR A 356 -3.34 -2.44 2.53
C TYR A 356 -2.51 -3.72 2.50
N ALA A 357 -2.95 -4.72 1.74
CA ALA A 357 -2.24 -6.00 1.66
C ALA A 357 -2.22 -6.54 0.23
N VAL A 358 -1.05 -7.03 -0.18
CA VAL A 358 -0.82 -7.64 -1.50
C VAL A 358 -0.96 -9.16 -1.38
N PHE A 359 -1.75 -9.74 -2.28
CA PHE A 359 -1.98 -11.17 -2.36
C PHE A 359 -1.66 -11.71 -3.74
N THR A 360 -1.30 -12.97 -3.82
CA THR A 360 -1.20 -13.72 -5.09
C THR A 360 -2.08 -14.98 -5.05
N SER A 361 -2.36 -15.54 -6.23
CA SER A 361 -3.02 -16.85 -6.33
C SER A 361 -2.08 -17.99 -5.90
N SER A 362 -2.62 -19.01 -5.22
CA SER A 362 -1.86 -20.21 -4.81
C SER A 362 -1.60 -21.20 -5.95
N GLY A 363 -2.34 -21.09 -7.07
CA GLY A 363 -2.21 -21.98 -8.22
C GLY A 363 -1.04 -21.64 -9.14
N SER A 364 -0.41 -22.67 -9.71
CA SER A 364 0.65 -22.50 -10.73
C SER A 364 0.10 -22.15 -12.12
N VAL A 365 -1.12 -22.58 -12.41
CA VAL A 365 -1.81 -22.40 -13.70
C VAL A 365 -2.38 -20.99 -13.83
N PHE A 366 -3.09 -20.52 -12.81
CA PHE A 366 -3.63 -19.16 -12.77
C PHE A 366 -2.65 -18.24 -12.06
N ARG A 367 -2.06 -17.29 -12.79
CA ARG A 367 -1.24 -16.23 -12.23
C ARG A 367 -2.09 -15.00 -12.01
N GLY A 368 -2.35 -14.69 -10.74
CA GLY A 368 -3.06 -13.49 -10.36
C GLY A 368 -2.42 -12.81 -9.15
N SER A 369 -2.58 -11.50 -9.10
CA SER A 369 -2.26 -10.66 -7.94
C SER A 369 -3.43 -9.76 -7.62
N ALA A 370 -3.62 -9.45 -6.34
CA ALA A 370 -4.67 -8.56 -5.89
C ALA A 370 -4.16 -7.67 -4.73
N VAL A 371 -4.70 -6.47 -4.62
CA VAL A 371 -4.52 -5.59 -3.45
C VAL A 371 -5.85 -5.47 -2.75
N CYS A 372 -5.90 -5.86 -1.48
CA CYS A 372 -7.09 -5.78 -0.65
C CYS A 372 -6.87 -4.76 0.48
N VAL A 373 -7.94 -4.05 0.86
CA VAL A 373 -7.91 -3.03 1.91
C VAL A 373 -8.81 -3.47 3.05
N TYR A 374 -8.34 -3.38 4.29
CA TYR A 374 -9.07 -3.83 5.48
C TYR A 374 -9.19 -2.70 6.49
N SER A 375 -10.34 -2.65 7.17
CA SER A 375 -10.58 -1.73 8.29
C SER A 375 -10.27 -2.40 9.62
N MET A 376 -9.70 -1.63 10.56
CA MET A 376 -9.52 -2.12 11.93
C MET A 376 -10.84 -2.39 12.66
N ALA A 377 -11.94 -1.75 12.26
CA ALA A 377 -13.27 -2.02 12.80
C ALA A 377 -13.73 -3.45 12.49
N ASP A 378 -13.60 -3.90 11.23
CA ASP A 378 -13.97 -5.24 10.80
C ASP A 378 -13.08 -6.31 11.45
N ILE A 379 -11.78 -6.03 11.54
CA ILE A 379 -10.81 -6.90 12.22
C ILE A 379 -11.22 -7.12 13.69
N ARG A 380 -11.52 -6.03 14.41
CA ARG A 380 -11.95 -6.12 15.81
C ARG A 380 -13.28 -6.84 15.96
N MET A 381 -14.24 -6.59 15.06
CA MET A 381 -15.52 -7.29 15.03
C MET A 381 -15.31 -8.80 14.94
N VAL A 382 -14.45 -9.28 14.02
CA VAL A 382 -14.14 -10.70 13.86
C VAL A 382 -13.48 -11.28 15.12
N PHE A 383 -12.49 -10.58 15.69
CA PHE A 383 -11.86 -11.06 16.93
C PHE A 383 -12.77 -11.03 18.16
N ASN A 384 -13.84 -10.24 18.13
CA ASN A 384 -14.91 -10.24 19.13
C ASN A 384 -16.04 -11.23 18.82
N GLY A 385 -16.00 -11.88 17.65
CA GLY A 385 -16.95 -12.88 17.19
C GLY A 385 -16.73 -14.29 17.77
N PRO A 386 -17.31 -15.33 17.16
CA PRO A 386 -17.19 -16.71 17.63
C PRO A 386 -15.81 -17.31 17.33
N PHE A 387 -15.31 -18.13 18.25
CA PHE A 387 -14.11 -18.94 18.06
C PHE A 387 -14.41 -20.14 17.16
N ALA A 388 -13.43 -20.59 16.40
CA ALA A 388 -13.51 -21.82 15.63
C ALA A 388 -13.34 -23.01 16.59
N HIS A 389 -14.26 -23.97 16.53
CA HIS A 389 -14.31 -25.15 17.39
C HIS A 389 -14.47 -26.43 16.58
N LYS A 390 -13.99 -27.54 17.15
CA LYS A 390 -14.11 -28.86 16.56
C LYS A 390 -14.16 -29.90 17.68
N GLU A 391 -15.23 -30.69 17.75
CA GLU A 391 -15.47 -31.65 18.85
C GLU A 391 -14.44 -32.80 18.86
N GLY A 392 -13.86 -33.13 17.72
CA GLY A 392 -12.81 -34.13 17.59
C GLY A 392 -12.05 -34.03 16.27
N PRO A 393 -10.96 -34.79 16.07
CA PRO A 393 -10.08 -34.65 14.89
C PRO A 393 -10.77 -34.77 13.53
N ASN A 394 -11.86 -35.56 13.44
CA ASN A 394 -12.59 -35.84 12.21
C ASN A 394 -13.83 -34.95 12.00
N TYR A 395 -14.18 -34.11 12.97
CA TYR A 395 -15.36 -33.24 12.87
C TYR A 395 -15.10 -32.05 11.94
N GLN A 396 -16.14 -31.34 11.52
CA GLN A 396 -15.96 -30.09 10.77
C GLN A 396 -15.74 -28.93 11.74
N TRP A 397 -15.06 -27.89 11.26
CA TRP A 397 -14.93 -26.65 12.02
C TRP A 397 -16.29 -25.94 12.08
N MET A 398 -16.68 -25.54 13.28
CA MET A 398 -17.96 -24.92 13.58
C MET A 398 -17.79 -23.75 14.55
N PRO A 399 -18.70 -22.77 14.59
CA PRO A 399 -18.61 -21.70 15.57
C PRO A 399 -18.82 -22.27 16.97
N PHE A 400 -17.97 -21.89 17.91
CA PHE A 400 -18.12 -22.29 19.31
C PHE A 400 -19.42 -21.73 19.89
N SER A 401 -20.28 -22.61 20.39
CA SER A 401 -21.60 -22.30 20.96
C SER A 401 -21.70 -22.55 22.47
N GLY A 402 -20.62 -23.01 23.10
CA GLY A 402 -20.58 -23.27 24.54
C GLY A 402 -20.51 -21.98 25.38
N LYS A 403 -20.46 -22.16 26.71
CA LYS A 403 -20.31 -21.04 27.64
C LYS A 403 -18.92 -20.39 27.45
N MET A 404 -18.91 -19.08 27.22
CA MET A 404 -17.67 -18.31 27.14
C MET A 404 -17.09 -18.07 28.55
N PRO A 405 -15.83 -18.43 28.83
CA PRO A 405 -15.23 -18.13 30.12
C PRO A 405 -14.96 -16.62 30.27
N TYR A 406 -14.84 -16.16 31.52
CA TYR A 406 -14.58 -14.76 31.86
C TYR A 406 -13.22 -14.59 32.55
N PRO A 407 -12.40 -13.58 32.19
CA PRO A 407 -12.62 -12.63 31.10
C PRO A 407 -12.61 -13.31 29.72
N ARG A 408 -13.20 -12.65 28.72
CA ARG A 408 -13.29 -13.24 27.37
C ARG A 408 -11.86 -13.56 26.87
N PRO A 409 -11.59 -14.81 26.45
CA PRO A 409 -10.31 -15.22 25.88
C PRO A 409 -9.78 -14.21 24.85
N GLY A 410 -8.53 -13.76 25.01
CA GLY A 410 -7.89 -12.71 24.19
C GLY A 410 -8.08 -11.26 24.68
N THR A 411 -8.72 -11.04 25.84
CA THR A 411 -8.78 -9.73 26.51
C THR A 411 -7.48 -9.45 27.28
N CYS A 412 -6.99 -8.21 27.21
CA CYS A 412 -5.73 -7.81 27.86
C CYS A 412 -5.92 -7.53 29.36
N PRO A 413 -4.96 -7.91 30.23
CA PRO A 413 -5.07 -7.67 31.67
C PRO A 413 -4.89 -6.18 31.98
N GLY A 414 -5.49 -5.72 33.09
CA GLY A 414 -5.41 -4.34 33.56
C GLY A 414 -6.08 -3.32 32.64
N GLY A 415 -6.74 -3.79 31.58
CA GLY A 415 -7.44 -2.98 30.61
C GLY A 415 -8.84 -2.57 31.05
N THR A 416 -9.57 -1.93 30.14
CA THR A 416 -10.89 -1.35 30.40
C THR A 416 -11.90 -2.38 30.92
N PHE A 417 -11.83 -3.62 30.43
CA PHE A 417 -12.77 -4.70 30.76
C PHE A 417 -12.29 -5.60 31.92
N THR A 418 -11.03 -5.50 32.33
CA THR A 418 -10.45 -6.33 33.39
C THR A 418 -9.63 -5.49 34.38
N PRO A 419 -10.21 -4.44 34.99
CA PRO A 419 -9.45 -3.52 35.84
C PRO A 419 -8.91 -4.19 37.11
N SER A 420 -9.52 -5.29 37.55
CA SER A 420 -9.12 -6.03 38.76
C SER A 420 -8.04 -7.09 38.54
N MET A 421 -7.78 -7.51 37.29
CA MET A 421 -6.81 -8.55 36.94
C MET A 421 -5.61 -7.89 36.27
N LYS A 422 -4.51 -7.70 37.00
CA LYS A 422 -3.38 -6.87 36.53
C LYS A 422 -2.41 -7.63 35.65
N SER A 423 -2.39 -8.95 35.74
CA SER A 423 -1.58 -9.83 34.90
C SER A 423 -2.43 -10.99 34.36
N THR A 424 -2.03 -11.55 33.22
CA THR A 424 -2.65 -12.78 32.69
C THR A 424 -2.44 -13.99 33.60
N LYS A 425 -1.49 -13.93 34.53
CA LYS A 425 -1.31 -14.93 35.59
C LYS A 425 -2.47 -14.94 36.59
N ASP A 426 -3.25 -13.87 36.67
CA ASP A 426 -4.44 -13.78 37.52
C ASP A 426 -5.68 -14.38 36.85
N TYR A 427 -5.58 -14.79 35.58
CA TYR A 427 -6.71 -15.34 34.84
C TYR A 427 -7.07 -16.75 35.33
N PRO A 428 -8.38 -17.09 35.42
CA PRO A 428 -8.81 -18.44 35.77
C PRO A 428 -8.28 -19.50 34.79
N ASP A 429 -8.01 -20.70 35.29
CA ASP A 429 -7.52 -21.83 34.47
C ASP A 429 -8.45 -22.17 33.30
N GLU A 430 -9.77 -21.95 33.44
CA GLU A 430 -10.75 -22.15 32.37
C GLU A 430 -10.44 -21.27 31.14
N VAL A 431 -10.07 -20.00 31.36
CA VAL A 431 -9.71 -19.06 30.29
C VAL A 431 -8.42 -19.50 29.60
N ILE A 432 -7.41 -19.87 30.38
CA ILE A 432 -6.09 -20.29 29.88
C ILE A 432 -6.21 -21.60 29.07
N ASN A 433 -6.97 -22.58 29.56
CA ASN A 433 -7.22 -23.83 28.87
C ASN A 433 -8.03 -23.63 27.58
N PHE A 434 -9.01 -22.71 27.60
CA PHE A 434 -9.75 -22.33 26.41
C PHE A 434 -8.83 -21.73 25.35
N MET A 435 -7.99 -20.75 25.72
CA MET A 435 -7.03 -20.11 24.81
C MET A 435 -6.07 -21.12 24.17
N ARG A 436 -5.59 -22.11 24.93
CA ARG A 436 -4.71 -23.17 24.39
C ARG A 436 -5.34 -23.94 23.24
N SER A 437 -6.65 -24.16 23.29
CA SER A 437 -7.39 -24.99 22.35
C SER A 437 -8.10 -24.20 21.24
N HIS A 438 -8.37 -22.90 21.45
CA HIS A 438 -9.16 -22.05 20.56
C HIS A 438 -8.43 -20.74 20.14
N PRO A 439 -7.22 -20.81 19.55
CA PRO A 439 -6.54 -19.61 19.06
C PRO A 439 -7.17 -19.04 17.77
N LEU A 440 -8.00 -19.81 17.06
CA LEU A 440 -8.55 -19.44 15.75
C LEU A 440 -9.97 -18.87 15.87
N MET A 441 -10.23 -17.75 15.20
CA MET A 441 -11.57 -17.19 15.01
C MET A 441 -12.31 -17.90 13.87
N TYR A 442 -13.62 -18.13 14.04
CA TYR A 442 -14.43 -18.81 13.02
C TYR A 442 -14.77 -17.91 11.83
N GLN A 443 -15.04 -16.63 12.09
CA GLN A 443 -15.31 -15.66 11.03
C GLN A 443 -14.01 -15.21 10.37
N ALA A 444 -14.08 -14.95 9.06
CA ALA A 444 -13.01 -14.35 8.30
C ALA A 444 -13.18 -12.83 8.21
N VAL A 445 -12.06 -12.13 8.11
CA VAL A 445 -12.03 -10.69 7.81
C VAL A 445 -12.06 -10.53 6.29
N TYR A 446 -13.11 -9.89 5.79
CA TYR A 446 -13.24 -9.51 4.39
C TYR A 446 -12.71 -8.09 4.17
N PRO A 447 -12.28 -7.76 2.93
CA PRO A 447 -11.80 -6.42 2.63
C PRO A 447 -12.99 -5.45 2.55
N LEU A 448 -12.69 -4.16 2.54
CA LEU A 448 -13.67 -3.11 2.26
C LEU A 448 -14.43 -3.44 0.98
N GLN A 449 -15.76 -3.26 1.01
CA GLN A 449 -16.67 -3.60 -0.10
C GLN A 449 -16.66 -5.09 -0.52
N ARG A 450 -16.03 -5.98 0.27
CA ARG A 450 -15.89 -7.43 0.00
C ARG A 450 -15.28 -7.76 -1.37
N ARG A 451 -14.47 -6.86 -1.93
CA ARG A 451 -13.75 -7.05 -3.19
C ARG A 451 -12.34 -6.45 -3.08
N PRO A 452 -11.38 -6.87 -3.92
CA PRO A 452 -10.06 -6.25 -3.96
C PRO A 452 -10.13 -4.86 -4.59
N LEU A 453 -9.24 -3.97 -4.16
CA LEU A 453 -9.07 -2.63 -4.71
C LEU A 453 -8.39 -2.67 -6.09
N VAL A 454 -7.41 -3.57 -6.27
CA VAL A 454 -6.67 -3.75 -7.52
C VAL A 454 -6.60 -5.25 -7.82
N VAL A 455 -6.78 -5.62 -9.09
CA VAL A 455 -6.63 -7.01 -9.56
C VAL A 455 -5.78 -7.06 -10.83
N ARG A 456 -4.87 -8.02 -10.90
CA ARG A 456 -4.04 -8.34 -12.07
C ARG A 456 -4.18 -9.82 -12.37
N THR A 457 -4.77 -10.17 -13.50
CA THR A 457 -4.94 -11.56 -13.95
C THR A 457 -4.23 -11.78 -15.28
N GLY A 458 -3.48 -12.87 -15.43
CA GLY A 458 -2.78 -13.18 -16.68
C GLY A 458 -1.61 -12.23 -17.02
N ALA A 459 -1.25 -11.33 -16.09
CA ALA A 459 -0.10 -10.46 -16.23
C ALA A 459 1.21 -11.28 -16.27
N PRO A 460 2.24 -10.83 -17.00
CA PRO A 460 3.53 -11.51 -17.07
C PRO A 460 4.35 -11.38 -15.77
N TYR A 461 3.84 -10.65 -14.78
CA TYR A 461 4.46 -10.35 -13.49
C TYR A 461 3.49 -10.66 -12.34
N ARG A 462 4.01 -10.72 -11.12
CA ARG A 462 3.26 -10.75 -9.87
C ARG A 462 3.57 -9.50 -9.06
N LEU A 463 2.57 -8.98 -8.36
CA LEU A 463 2.79 -7.95 -7.36
C LEU A 463 3.49 -8.54 -6.14
N THR A 464 4.46 -7.80 -5.61
CA THR A 464 5.28 -8.24 -4.46
C THR A 464 5.16 -7.31 -3.26
N THR A 465 5.06 -6.00 -3.48
CA THR A 465 5.03 -5.00 -2.41
C THR A 465 4.03 -3.88 -2.66
N VAL A 466 3.61 -3.18 -1.61
CA VAL A 466 2.75 -2.00 -1.69
C VAL A 466 3.26 -0.88 -0.77
N ALA A 467 3.20 0.35 -1.25
CA ALA A 467 3.31 1.55 -0.42
C ALA A 467 2.22 2.52 -0.86
N VAL A 468 1.66 3.27 0.08
CA VAL A 468 0.57 4.21 -0.19
C VAL A 468 0.97 5.61 0.26
N ASP A 469 0.63 6.62 -0.53
CA ASP A 469 0.71 8.02 -0.14
C ASP A 469 -0.68 8.67 -0.16
N GLN A 470 -0.88 9.64 0.72
CA GLN A 470 -2.09 10.44 0.80
C GLN A 470 -1.79 11.83 0.25
N VAL A 471 -2.33 12.13 -0.94
CA VAL A 471 -1.95 13.32 -1.72
C VAL A 471 -3.11 14.29 -1.78
N ASP A 472 -2.89 15.51 -1.32
CA ASP A 472 -3.83 16.61 -1.53
C ASP A 472 -3.63 17.19 -2.93
N ALA A 473 -4.64 17.04 -3.79
CA ALA A 473 -4.72 17.63 -5.12
C ALA A 473 -5.62 18.88 -5.12
N ALA A 474 -5.90 19.45 -6.31
CA ALA A 474 -6.70 20.66 -6.44
C ALA A 474 -8.18 20.47 -6.09
N ASP A 475 -8.69 19.27 -6.31
CA ASP A 475 -10.10 18.88 -6.23
C ASP A 475 -10.41 17.96 -5.05
N GLY A 476 -9.40 17.40 -4.39
CA GLY A 476 -9.59 16.56 -3.23
C GLY A 476 -8.32 15.84 -2.79
N ARG A 477 -8.50 14.89 -1.87
CA ARG A 477 -7.43 14.01 -1.41
C ARG A 477 -7.52 12.67 -2.14
N TYR A 478 -6.37 12.17 -2.56
CA TYR A 478 -6.22 10.94 -3.32
C TYR A 478 -5.30 9.96 -2.59
N GLU A 479 -5.65 8.69 -2.69
CA GLU A 479 -4.79 7.58 -2.26
C GLU A 479 -4.00 7.10 -3.47
N VAL A 480 -2.68 7.28 -3.45
CA VAL A 480 -1.80 6.86 -4.55
C VAL A 480 -1.03 5.61 -4.13
N LEU A 481 -1.24 4.54 -4.86
CA LEU A 481 -0.60 3.25 -4.63
C LEU A 481 0.67 3.13 -5.48
N PHE A 482 1.75 2.71 -4.83
CA PHE A 482 2.98 2.27 -5.47
C PHE A 482 3.05 0.76 -5.29
N LEU A 483 3.08 0.00 -6.39
CA LEU A 483 3.05 -1.47 -6.40
C LEU A 483 4.34 -2.02 -6.99
N GLY A 484 5.12 -2.75 -6.19
CA GLY A 484 6.32 -3.44 -6.66
C GLY A 484 5.99 -4.76 -7.35
N THR A 485 6.87 -5.20 -8.25
CA THR A 485 6.68 -6.45 -9.02
C THR A 485 7.86 -7.40 -8.90
N ASP A 486 7.62 -8.67 -9.21
CA ASP A 486 8.64 -9.72 -9.31
C ASP A 486 9.62 -9.55 -10.50
N ARG A 487 9.39 -8.55 -11.36
CA ARG A 487 10.27 -8.19 -12.49
C ARG A 487 11.16 -6.98 -12.24
N GLY A 488 11.06 -6.34 -11.07
CA GLY A 488 11.85 -5.14 -10.78
C GLY A 488 11.25 -3.85 -11.35
N THR A 489 9.94 -3.82 -11.53
CA THR A 489 9.19 -2.59 -11.87
C THR A 489 8.34 -2.11 -10.70
N VAL A 490 8.07 -0.81 -10.67
CA VAL A 490 7.11 -0.18 -9.75
C VAL A 490 5.99 0.46 -10.58
N GLN A 491 4.74 0.16 -10.23
CA GLN A 491 3.55 0.74 -10.81
C GLN A 491 2.99 1.83 -9.90
N LYS A 492 2.64 2.98 -10.47
CA LYS A 492 1.91 4.06 -9.79
C LYS A 492 0.45 4.01 -10.21
N VAL A 493 -0.44 3.77 -9.25
CA VAL A 493 -1.86 3.48 -9.49
C VAL A 493 -2.72 4.37 -8.61
N ILE A 494 -3.81 4.88 -9.16
CA ILE A 494 -4.91 5.47 -8.39
C ILE A 494 -6.20 4.70 -8.70
N VAL A 495 -7.10 4.64 -7.72
CA VAL A 495 -8.41 4.02 -7.90
C VAL A 495 -9.48 5.04 -7.58
N LEU A 496 -10.38 5.27 -8.53
CA LEU A 496 -11.41 6.30 -8.46
C LEU A 496 -12.80 5.66 -8.50
N PRO A 497 -13.79 6.19 -7.78
CA PRO A 497 -15.17 5.76 -7.96
C PRO A 497 -15.65 6.19 -9.35
N LYS A 498 -16.09 5.22 -10.16
CA LYS A 498 -16.70 5.45 -11.48
C LYS A 498 -18.21 5.64 -11.34
N ASP A 499 -18.85 4.77 -10.57
CA ASP A 499 -20.27 4.78 -10.20
C ASP A 499 -20.42 4.28 -8.74
N ASP A 500 -21.63 4.31 -8.15
CA ASP A 500 -21.87 3.91 -6.75
C ASP A 500 -21.43 2.45 -6.43
N GLN A 501 -21.20 1.61 -7.44
CA GLN A 501 -20.76 0.22 -7.30
C GLN A 501 -19.49 -0.16 -8.08
N GLU A 502 -18.97 0.72 -8.94
CA GLU A 502 -17.80 0.42 -9.77
C GLU A 502 -16.64 1.37 -9.45
N MET A 503 -15.45 0.79 -9.30
CA MET A 503 -14.20 1.53 -9.15
C MET A 503 -13.43 1.45 -10.48
N GLU A 504 -12.97 2.59 -10.98
CA GLU A 504 -12.05 2.70 -12.12
C GLU A 504 -10.61 2.74 -11.61
N GLU A 505 -9.80 1.79 -12.07
CA GLU A 505 -8.38 1.78 -11.82
C GLU A 505 -7.61 2.50 -12.94
N LEU A 506 -6.68 3.39 -12.55
CA LEU A 506 -5.81 4.10 -13.48
C LEU A 506 -4.34 3.85 -13.15
N MET A 507 -3.64 3.15 -14.05
CA MET A 507 -2.17 3.02 -13.99
C MET A 507 -1.52 4.24 -14.62
N LEU A 508 -0.96 5.11 -13.78
CA LEU A 508 -0.33 6.36 -14.19
C LEU A 508 1.05 6.11 -14.80
N GLU A 509 1.87 5.35 -14.09
CA GLU A 509 3.27 5.11 -14.47
C GLU A 509 3.67 3.65 -14.19
N GLU A 510 4.53 3.08 -15.04
CA GLU A 510 5.28 1.86 -14.76
C GLU A 510 6.77 2.10 -15.03
N VAL A 511 7.60 1.96 -13.99
CA VAL A 511 9.03 2.29 -14.07
C VAL A 511 9.89 1.08 -13.73
N GLU A 512 10.89 0.80 -14.55
CA GLU A 512 11.94 -0.20 -14.26
C GLU A 512 12.97 0.40 -13.31
N VAL A 513 13.01 -0.10 -12.07
CA VAL A 513 13.84 0.49 -11.00
C VAL A 513 15.23 -0.11 -10.90
N PHE A 514 15.49 -1.27 -11.53
CA PHE A 514 16.78 -1.94 -11.50
C PHE A 514 17.33 -2.13 -12.92
N LYS A 515 18.66 -2.07 -13.05
CA LYS A 515 19.35 -2.32 -14.32
C LYS A 515 19.13 -3.76 -14.80
N ASP A 516 19.31 -4.70 -13.89
CA ASP A 516 19.08 -6.13 -14.11
C ASP A 516 17.75 -6.50 -13.44
N PRO A 517 16.79 -7.11 -14.17
CA PRO A 517 15.49 -7.45 -13.62
C PRO A 517 15.60 -8.34 -12.38
N ALA A 518 15.12 -7.84 -11.25
CA ALA A 518 15.13 -8.54 -9.97
C ALA A 518 13.83 -8.24 -9.20
N PRO A 519 13.24 -9.22 -8.49
CA PRO A 519 12.03 -8.98 -7.72
C PRO A 519 12.20 -7.84 -6.71
N VAL A 520 11.24 -6.92 -6.68
CA VAL A 520 11.14 -5.94 -5.59
C VAL A 520 10.84 -6.70 -4.30
N LYS A 521 11.73 -6.60 -3.32
CA LYS A 521 11.62 -7.29 -2.03
C LYS A 521 11.01 -6.44 -0.94
N THR A 522 11.41 -5.18 -0.88
CA THR A 522 11.00 -4.25 0.18
C THR A 522 10.85 -2.87 -0.42
N MET A 523 9.88 -2.12 0.06
CA MET A 523 9.60 -0.78 -0.41
C MET A 523 9.16 0.11 0.74
N THR A 524 9.76 1.30 0.84
CA THR A 524 9.47 2.26 1.91
C THR A 524 9.27 3.64 1.29
N ILE A 525 8.26 4.36 1.76
CA ILE A 525 7.94 5.70 1.30
C ILE A 525 8.32 6.77 2.33
N SER A 526 8.76 7.94 1.87
CA SER A 526 8.83 9.17 2.67
C SER A 526 8.01 10.26 2.00
N SER A 527 6.76 10.41 2.45
CA SER A 527 5.86 11.48 1.98
C SER A 527 6.44 12.87 2.27
N LYS A 528 7.14 13.05 3.40
CA LYS A 528 7.82 14.31 3.74
C LYS A 528 8.87 14.70 2.71
N ARG A 529 9.65 13.72 2.24
CA ARG A 529 10.75 13.92 1.27
C ARG A 529 10.30 13.76 -0.18
N GLN A 530 9.11 13.21 -0.39
CA GLN A 530 8.54 12.88 -1.68
C GLN A 530 9.43 11.90 -2.45
N GLN A 531 9.89 10.88 -1.74
CA GLN A 531 10.76 9.83 -2.25
C GLN A 531 10.19 8.46 -1.91
N LEU A 532 10.36 7.53 -2.84
CA LEU A 532 10.15 6.09 -2.68
C LEU A 532 11.52 5.42 -2.69
N TYR A 533 11.71 4.44 -1.80
CA TYR A 533 12.92 3.62 -1.74
C TYR A 533 12.53 2.17 -2.00
N VAL A 534 13.22 1.52 -2.93
CA VAL A 534 12.89 0.20 -3.45
C VAL A 534 14.13 -0.67 -3.38
N ALA A 535 14.03 -1.85 -2.77
CA ALA A 535 15.16 -2.75 -2.61
C ALA A 535 14.90 -4.14 -3.20
N SER A 536 15.96 -4.79 -3.63
CA SER A 536 15.96 -6.13 -4.22
C SER A 536 17.26 -6.87 -3.91
N ALA A 537 17.41 -8.07 -4.47
CA ALA A 537 18.66 -8.81 -4.34
C ALA A 537 19.87 -8.11 -5.01
N VAL A 538 19.66 -7.15 -5.92
CA VAL A 538 20.73 -6.52 -6.73
C VAL A 538 21.07 -5.09 -6.30
N GLY A 539 20.29 -4.45 -5.43
CA GLY A 539 20.58 -3.10 -4.96
C GLY A 539 19.36 -2.37 -4.40
N VAL A 540 19.56 -1.07 -4.17
CA VAL A 540 18.54 -0.13 -3.70
C VAL A 540 18.39 1.00 -4.71
N THR A 541 17.16 1.32 -5.08
CA THR A 541 16.83 2.49 -5.91
C THR A 541 15.97 3.43 -5.10
N HIS A 542 16.33 4.70 -5.04
CA HIS A 542 15.37 5.73 -4.62
C HIS A 542 14.87 6.50 -5.84
N LEU A 543 13.63 6.97 -5.79
CA LEU A 543 12.99 7.74 -6.86
C LEU A 543 11.94 8.71 -6.31
N SER A 544 11.77 9.84 -6.99
CA SER A 544 10.71 10.82 -6.70
C SER A 544 9.31 10.19 -6.78
N LEU A 545 8.35 10.67 -5.98
CA LEU A 545 6.95 10.24 -6.10
C LEU A 545 6.23 10.81 -7.34
N HIS A 546 6.80 11.86 -7.95
CA HIS A 546 6.24 12.53 -9.12
C HIS A 546 7.33 12.92 -10.13
N ARG A 547 6.94 12.90 -11.41
CA ARG A 547 7.77 13.27 -12.56
C ARG A 547 6.91 14.05 -13.55
N CYS A 548 6.31 15.17 -13.13
CA CYS A 548 5.29 15.87 -13.92
C CYS A 548 5.76 16.26 -15.33
N GLN A 549 7.05 16.54 -15.51
CA GLN A 549 7.65 16.86 -16.81
C GLN A 549 7.65 15.67 -17.79
N ALA A 550 7.52 14.43 -17.31
CA ALA A 550 7.50 13.22 -18.14
C ALA A 550 6.19 13.06 -18.93
N TYR A 551 5.10 13.72 -18.51
CA TYR A 551 3.80 13.60 -19.19
C TYR A 551 3.73 14.42 -20.49
N GLY A 552 4.46 15.53 -20.57
CA GLY A 552 4.47 16.40 -21.74
C GLY A 552 4.65 17.87 -21.40
N ALA A 553 4.89 18.68 -22.43
CA ALA A 553 5.11 20.12 -22.29
C ALA A 553 3.81 20.93 -22.43
N ALA A 554 2.70 20.33 -22.86
CA ALA A 554 1.44 21.02 -23.05
C ALA A 554 0.50 20.86 -21.84
N CYS A 555 -0.38 21.85 -21.67
CA CYS A 555 -1.44 21.82 -20.65
C CYS A 555 -2.32 20.58 -20.78
N ALA A 556 -2.69 20.22 -22.02
CA ALA A 556 -3.52 19.05 -22.30
C ALA A 556 -2.89 17.75 -21.78
N ASP A 557 -1.59 17.54 -22.03
CA ASP A 557 -0.86 16.34 -21.58
C ASP A 557 -0.84 16.26 -20.05
N CYS A 558 -0.57 17.39 -19.39
CA CYS A 558 -0.54 17.48 -17.93
C CYS A 558 -1.90 17.15 -17.29
N CYS A 559 -3.00 17.70 -17.84
CA CYS A 559 -4.33 17.43 -17.34
C CYS A 559 -4.79 15.98 -17.62
N LEU A 560 -4.41 15.43 -18.78
CA LEU A 560 -4.74 14.05 -19.15
C LEU A 560 -3.91 13.01 -18.38
N ALA A 561 -2.79 13.41 -17.77
CA ALA A 561 -2.01 12.54 -16.90
C ALA A 561 -2.81 12.03 -15.69
N ARG A 562 -3.75 12.84 -15.17
CA ARG A 562 -4.56 12.54 -13.97
C ARG A 562 -3.73 12.18 -12.74
N ASP A 563 -2.50 12.68 -12.67
CA ASP A 563 -1.58 12.44 -11.56
C ASP A 563 -1.83 13.46 -10.43
N PRO A 564 -2.29 13.04 -9.23
CA PRO A 564 -2.61 13.97 -8.14
C PRO A 564 -1.43 14.84 -7.67
N TYR A 565 -0.20 14.42 -7.96
CA TYR A 565 0.98 15.22 -7.64
C TYR A 565 1.25 16.35 -8.64
N CYS A 566 0.61 16.33 -9.81
CA CYS A 566 0.96 17.18 -10.95
C CYS A 566 -0.19 18.13 -11.32
N ALA A 567 0.16 19.39 -11.58
CA ALA A 567 -0.76 20.40 -12.06
C ALA A 567 -0.07 21.29 -13.10
N TRP A 568 -0.89 21.90 -13.96
CA TRP A 568 -0.40 22.91 -14.89
C TRP A 568 -0.23 24.24 -14.16
N ASP A 569 0.98 24.79 -14.14
CA ASP A 569 1.28 26.05 -13.45
C ASP A 569 1.12 27.31 -14.34
N GLY A 570 0.68 27.12 -15.58
CA GLY A 570 0.57 28.18 -16.59
C GLY A 570 1.72 28.19 -17.61
N GLN A 571 2.84 27.54 -17.31
CA GLN A 571 4.00 27.44 -18.19
C GLN A 571 4.42 26.00 -18.46
N ALA A 572 4.39 25.13 -17.46
CA ALA A 572 4.81 23.74 -17.55
C ALA A 572 3.95 22.84 -16.65
N CYS A 573 4.04 21.53 -16.90
CA CYS A 573 3.50 20.54 -15.98
C CYS A 573 4.47 20.41 -14.79
N SER A 574 4.04 20.87 -13.63
CA SER A 574 4.86 20.91 -12.42
C SER A 574 4.10 20.35 -11.23
N ARG A 575 4.80 20.24 -10.09
CA ARG A 575 4.21 19.65 -8.90
C ARG A 575 3.12 20.56 -8.35
N TYR A 576 1.96 20.00 -8.05
CA TYR A 576 0.90 20.72 -7.36
C TYR A 576 1.36 21.17 -5.97
N THR A 577 1.15 22.45 -5.68
CA THR A 577 1.35 23.03 -4.34
C THR A 577 0.14 23.87 -3.98
N ALA A 578 -0.42 23.65 -2.78
CA ALA A 578 -1.62 24.36 -2.32
C ALA A 578 -1.41 25.89 -2.17
N SER A 579 -0.14 26.34 -2.15
CA SER A 579 0.22 27.75 -2.07
C SER A 579 0.09 28.45 -3.42
N SER A 580 -1.15 28.70 -3.83
CA SER A 580 -1.52 29.71 -4.85
C SER A 580 -2.98 30.19 -4.73
N LYS A 581 -3.62 30.08 -3.55
CA LYS A 581 -4.87 30.80 -3.27
C LYS A 581 -4.65 32.29 -2.90
N ARG A 582 -3.42 32.79 -2.93
CA ARG A 582 -3.12 34.23 -2.84
C ARG A 582 -2.18 34.61 -3.98
N SER A 583 -2.55 35.67 -4.70
CA SER A 583 -1.78 36.36 -5.76
C SER A 583 -2.20 36.08 -7.21
N TYR A 584 -3.50 36.14 -7.50
CA TYR A 584 -3.99 36.64 -8.80
C TYR A 584 -5.25 37.50 -8.61
N LEU A 585 -5.18 38.49 -7.71
CA LEU A 585 -5.98 39.70 -7.85
C LEU A 585 -5.02 40.75 -8.39
N HIS A 586 -5.00 40.93 -9.71
CA HIS A 586 -4.27 42.04 -10.31
C HIS A 586 -4.91 43.37 -9.85
N PRO A 587 -4.10 44.37 -9.48
CA PRO A 587 -4.56 45.70 -9.13
C PRO A 587 -4.89 46.47 -10.41
N GLY A 588 -6.13 46.98 -10.53
CA GLY A 588 -6.47 47.90 -11.60
C GLY A 588 -7.96 47.98 -11.89
N GLY A 589 -8.62 49.02 -11.37
CA GLY A 589 -10.02 49.32 -11.67
C GLY A 589 -10.54 50.45 -10.81
N ALA A 590 -10.04 51.67 -11.05
CA ALA A 590 -10.58 52.87 -10.44
C ALA A 590 -12.05 53.08 -10.85
N ALA A 591 -12.93 53.13 -9.86
CA ALA A 591 -14.19 53.87 -9.92
C ALA A 591 -14.43 54.43 -8.51
N GLY A 592 -14.48 55.75 -8.42
CA GLY A 592 -14.49 56.48 -7.16
C GLY A 592 -15.86 56.60 -6.47
N ARG A 593 -15.78 57.24 -5.29
CA ARG A 593 -16.85 57.76 -4.40
C ARG A 593 -17.53 56.65 -3.57
N THR A 594 -17.71 56.75 -2.25
CA THR A 594 -17.69 57.88 -1.30
C THR A 594 -17.52 57.36 0.12
N SER A 595 -17.03 58.23 1.00
CA SER A 595 -16.94 58.16 2.47
C SER A 595 -18.12 57.52 3.20
N GLY A 596 -17.82 56.72 4.23
CA GLY A 596 -18.79 56.26 5.23
C GLY A 596 -18.14 55.47 6.36
N MET A 597 -18.00 56.12 7.51
CA MET A 597 -17.48 55.63 8.79
C MET A 597 -18.49 54.66 9.43
N GLY A 598 -18.04 53.55 10.03
CA GLY A 598 -18.94 52.65 10.77
C GLY A 598 -18.32 51.34 11.22
N THR A 599 -17.80 51.32 12.45
CA THR A 599 -17.61 50.12 13.28
C THR A 599 -18.91 49.34 13.46
N LEU A 600 -18.87 47.99 13.44
CA LEU A 600 -19.54 47.13 14.42
C LEU A 600 -19.19 45.64 14.24
N SER A 601 -19.03 45.01 15.39
CA SER A 601 -18.84 43.61 15.74
C SER A 601 -19.98 42.67 15.30
N GLY A 602 -19.68 41.39 15.05
CA GLY A 602 -20.70 40.33 15.04
C GLY A 602 -20.29 38.99 14.43
N SER A 603 -19.88 38.07 15.29
CA SER A 603 -20.15 36.63 15.33
C SER A 603 -20.35 35.83 14.02
N ALA A 604 -19.42 34.90 13.77
CA ALA A 604 -19.57 33.79 12.84
C ALA A 604 -20.53 32.72 13.41
N VAL A 605 -21.49 32.28 12.60
CA VAL A 605 -22.22 31.01 12.80
C VAL A 605 -21.95 30.16 11.57
N ASP A 606 -21.44 28.97 11.84
CA ASP A 606 -20.98 27.95 10.92
C ASP A 606 -22.20 27.20 10.35
N SER A 607 -22.29 27.10 9.02
CA SER A 607 -23.25 26.23 8.34
C SER A 607 -22.54 25.47 7.23
N THR A 608 -22.33 24.19 7.47
CA THR A 608 -21.86 23.19 6.51
C THR A 608 -22.85 22.99 5.36
N PRO A 609 -22.41 22.89 4.11
CA PRO A 609 -23.20 22.28 3.05
C PRO A 609 -22.68 20.87 2.72
N THR A 610 -23.63 19.94 2.64
CA THR A 610 -23.54 18.59 2.11
C THR A 610 -23.05 18.56 0.64
N PRO A 611 -22.38 17.49 0.19
CA PRO A 611 -21.80 17.45 -1.15
C PRO A 611 -22.89 17.12 -2.18
N THR A 612 -23.23 18.08 -3.02
CA THR A 612 -24.03 17.85 -4.22
C THR A 612 -23.17 17.18 -5.31
N ARG A 613 -23.58 15.95 -5.68
CA ARG A 613 -23.36 15.30 -6.97
C ARG A 613 -23.47 16.32 -8.11
N THR A 614 -22.43 16.41 -8.95
CA THR A 614 -22.43 16.63 -10.42
C THR A 614 -21.19 17.40 -10.82
N LEU A 615 -20.14 16.72 -11.31
CA LEU A 615 -19.09 17.36 -12.15
C LEU A 615 -18.36 16.40 -13.11
N TRP A 616 -18.73 15.11 -13.16
CA TRP A 616 -18.06 14.14 -14.06
C TRP A 616 -18.84 13.76 -15.32
N SER A 617 -20.12 14.13 -15.45
CA SER A 617 -20.98 13.68 -16.55
C SER A 617 -20.80 14.43 -17.88
N LEU A 618 -19.82 15.33 -18.01
CA LEU A 618 -19.63 16.15 -19.22
C LEU A 618 -18.41 15.81 -20.07
N CYS A 619 -17.60 14.81 -19.69
CA CYS A 619 -16.52 14.31 -20.55
C CYS A 619 -16.89 13.00 -21.30
N SER A 620 -17.96 12.31 -20.89
CA SER A 620 -18.42 11.07 -21.54
C SER A 620 -19.31 11.29 -22.77
N THR A 621 -19.78 12.51 -23.02
CA THR A 621 -20.55 12.86 -24.23
C THR A 621 -19.70 13.20 -25.45
N ALA A 622 -18.37 13.32 -25.31
CA ALA A 622 -17.46 13.53 -26.44
C ALA A 622 -17.12 12.26 -27.24
N TRP A 623 -17.63 11.09 -26.83
CA TRP A 623 -17.40 9.80 -27.52
C TRP A 623 -18.55 9.32 -28.42
N ARG A 624 -19.59 10.13 -28.63
CA ARG A 624 -20.59 9.91 -29.71
C ARG A 624 -20.56 11.06 -30.71
N GLY A 625 -19.49 11.15 -31.49
CA GLY A 625 -19.34 12.21 -32.48
C GLY A 625 -18.24 11.98 -33.50
N ALA A 626 -17.87 10.73 -33.78
CA ALA A 626 -16.99 10.39 -34.90
C ALA A 626 -17.13 8.91 -35.26
N GLN A 627 -18.26 8.54 -35.85
CA GLN A 627 -18.33 7.37 -36.74
C GLN A 627 -18.69 7.89 -38.14
N PRO A 628 -17.90 7.57 -39.18
CA PRO A 628 -18.35 7.80 -40.54
C PRO A 628 -19.52 6.85 -40.84
N SER A 629 -20.67 7.42 -41.18
CA SER A 629 -21.83 6.70 -41.67
C SER A 629 -21.52 6.06 -43.02
N LEU A 630 -21.38 4.74 -43.06
CA LEU A 630 -21.45 3.92 -44.27
C LEU A 630 -22.76 3.14 -44.21
N SER A 631 -23.78 3.66 -44.90
CA SER A 631 -25.02 2.95 -45.21
C SER A 631 -24.92 2.37 -46.61
N ALA A 632 -24.91 1.04 -46.74
CA ALA A 632 -25.34 0.36 -47.96
C ALA A 632 -25.80 -1.08 -47.66
N SER A 633 -27.06 -1.37 -48.01
CA SER A 633 -27.75 -2.66 -47.92
C SER A 633 -27.28 -3.65 -49.01
N PRO A 634 -27.58 -4.96 -48.90
CA PRO A 634 -26.89 -6.00 -49.65
C PRO A 634 -27.57 -6.34 -50.99
N ALA A 635 -26.77 -6.61 -52.02
CA ALA A 635 -27.20 -7.29 -53.24
C ALA A 635 -26.14 -8.30 -53.70
N HIS A 636 -26.60 -9.45 -54.18
CA HIS A 636 -25.85 -10.66 -54.53
C HIS A 636 -24.70 -10.49 -55.57
N PRO A 637 -23.74 -11.44 -55.65
CA PRO A 637 -22.56 -11.33 -56.50
C PRO A 637 -22.74 -12.01 -57.87
N ARG A 638 -22.19 -11.42 -58.93
CA ARG A 638 -21.61 -12.13 -60.09
C ARG A 638 -20.52 -11.27 -60.78
N PRO A 639 -19.56 -11.90 -61.49
CA PRO A 639 -18.22 -11.36 -61.74
C PRO A 639 -18.04 -10.81 -63.17
N LEU A 640 -16.97 -10.03 -63.39
CA LEU A 640 -15.96 -10.18 -64.48
C LEU A 640 -15.26 -8.86 -64.88
N LEU A 641 -13.93 -8.98 -65.03
CA LEU A 641 -13.04 -8.44 -66.08
C LEU A 641 -12.81 -6.92 -66.28
N SER A 642 -11.50 -6.60 -66.21
CA SER A 642 -10.69 -5.84 -67.19
C SER A 642 -10.82 -4.31 -67.29
N GLY A 643 -9.66 -3.66 -67.49
CA GLY A 643 -9.60 -2.46 -68.35
C GLY A 643 -8.72 -1.32 -67.84
N CYS A 644 -7.53 -1.20 -68.43
CA CYS A 644 -6.58 -0.10 -68.31
C CYS A 644 -7.03 1.22 -68.97
N SER A 645 -6.30 2.31 -68.63
CA SER A 645 -5.96 3.46 -69.50
C SER A 645 -7.10 4.44 -69.86
N SER A 646 -6.94 5.75 -70.07
CA SER A 646 -5.81 6.68 -70.18
C SER A 646 -6.37 8.12 -70.34
N GLU A 647 -5.62 9.10 -69.83
CA GLU A 647 -5.23 10.39 -70.47
C GLU A 647 -6.18 11.61 -70.75
N ILE A 648 -5.81 12.73 -70.09
CA ILE A 648 -5.51 14.12 -70.60
C ILE A 648 -6.74 15.02 -71.03
N PRO A 649 -6.64 16.37 -71.11
CA PRO A 649 -6.53 17.43 -70.07
C PRO A 649 -7.62 18.53 -70.18
N VAL A 650 -7.79 19.43 -69.20
CA VAL A 650 -8.08 20.86 -69.50
C VAL A 650 -7.47 21.77 -68.44
N THR A 651 -6.78 22.79 -68.95
CA THR A 651 -6.13 23.95 -68.32
C THR A 651 -7.04 24.85 -67.47
N GLY A 652 -6.52 25.37 -66.37
CA GLY A 652 -7.13 26.49 -65.63
C GLY A 652 -6.26 26.95 -64.45
N ALA A 653 -5.36 27.90 -64.70
CA ALA A 653 -4.59 28.55 -63.65
C ALA A 653 -5.42 29.63 -62.95
N VAL A 654 -5.62 29.52 -61.63
CA VAL A 654 -6.01 30.63 -60.76
C VAL A 654 -5.13 30.63 -59.52
N ARG A 655 -4.49 31.78 -59.29
CA ARG A 655 -3.54 32.08 -58.21
C ARG A 655 -4.14 31.81 -56.82
N PHE A 656 -3.46 31.01 -56.00
CA PHE A 656 -3.67 31.01 -54.55
C PHE A 656 -2.72 32.00 -53.87
N VAL A 657 -3.31 33.06 -53.31
CA VAL A 657 -2.64 33.96 -52.38
C VAL A 657 -2.54 33.23 -51.04
N GLN A 658 -1.31 32.94 -50.62
CA GLN A 658 -0.99 32.40 -49.32
C GLN A 658 -1.17 33.52 -48.28
N ARG A 659 -2.33 33.57 -47.61
CA ARG A 659 -2.48 34.36 -46.37
C ARG A 659 -2.00 33.52 -45.20
N THR A 660 -0.79 33.81 -44.75
CA THR A 660 -0.31 33.53 -43.40
C THR A 660 -1.21 34.27 -42.40
N ALA A 661 -2.04 33.53 -41.65
CA ALA A 661 -2.69 34.05 -40.46
C ALA A 661 -1.85 33.68 -39.25
N SER A 662 -1.09 34.67 -38.77
CA SER A 662 -0.45 34.68 -37.46
C SER A 662 -1.51 34.45 -36.37
N CYS A 663 -1.42 33.33 -35.65
CA CYS A 663 -2.15 33.17 -34.40
C CYS A 663 -1.35 33.88 -33.30
N ALA A 664 -1.74 35.13 -33.05
CA ALA A 664 -1.24 35.92 -31.95
C ALA A 664 -1.63 35.29 -30.60
N GLN A 665 -0.71 35.40 -29.65
CA GLN A 665 -0.81 35.00 -28.26
C GLN A 665 -2.16 35.34 -27.62
N SER A 666 -2.87 34.34 -27.12
CA SER A 666 -3.89 34.51 -26.08
C SER A 666 -3.50 33.69 -24.84
N ARG A 667 -2.87 34.38 -23.88
CA ARG A 667 -2.76 33.94 -22.49
C ARG A 667 -4.13 34.12 -21.82
N ALA A 668 -5.00 33.12 -21.93
CA ALA A 668 -6.20 33.01 -21.09
C ALA A 668 -6.79 31.61 -21.22
N CYS A 669 -6.19 30.62 -20.57
CA CYS A 669 -6.87 29.38 -20.24
C CYS A 669 -6.42 28.95 -18.85
N CYS A 670 -7.42 28.63 -18.01
CA CYS A 670 -7.31 27.98 -16.71
C CYS A 670 -7.04 28.86 -15.48
N PHE A 671 -7.97 29.78 -15.19
CA PHE A 671 -8.50 29.96 -13.83
C PHE A 671 -10.00 30.26 -13.96
N VAL A 672 -10.83 29.65 -13.11
CA VAL A 672 -12.32 29.66 -13.02
C VAL A 672 -12.98 28.39 -13.59
N PRO A 673 -13.87 27.71 -12.83
CA PRO A 673 -14.56 26.49 -13.25
C PRO A 673 -15.48 26.78 -14.44
N CYS A 674 -15.56 25.84 -15.38
CA CYS A 674 -16.42 25.92 -16.56
C CYS A 674 -17.87 26.22 -16.17
N SER A 675 -18.29 27.47 -16.32
CA SER A 675 -19.69 27.87 -16.39
C SER A 675 -19.93 28.32 -17.83
N LEU A 676 -20.68 27.52 -18.59
CA LEU A 676 -21.07 27.84 -19.95
C LEU A 676 -22.21 28.87 -19.89
N VAL A 677 -21.96 30.09 -20.36
CA VAL A 677 -23.01 31.06 -20.68
C VAL A 677 -23.56 30.69 -22.05
N ILE A 678 -24.82 30.25 -22.11
CA ILE A 678 -25.57 30.11 -23.36
C ILE A 678 -26.24 31.46 -23.61
N GLU A 679 -25.77 32.22 -24.60
CA GLU A 679 -26.55 33.32 -25.17
C GLU A 679 -27.70 32.71 -26.00
N GLY A 680 -28.88 32.67 -25.39
CA GLY A 680 -30.12 32.26 -26.02
C GLY A 680 -30.62 33.34 -26.97
N SER A 681 -30.79 32.95 -28.24
CA SER A 681 -31.52 33.68 -29.25
C SER A 681 -33.00 33.85 -28.85
N THR A 682 -33.52 35.03 -29.15
CA THR A 682 -34.89 35.51 -28.91
C THR A 682 -36.00 34.57 -29.39
N PRO A 683 -37.07 34.35 -28.60
CA PRO A 683 -38.34 33.92 -29.14
C PRO A 683 -39.41 35.02 -29.06
N VAL A 684 -40.18 35.08 -30.14
CA VAL A 684 -41.34 35.95 -30.40
C VAL A 684 -42.52 35.56 -29.48
N GLN A 685 -43.18 36.57 -28.89
CA GLN A 685 -44.49 36.49 -28.21
C GLN A 685 -45.65 36.42 -29.23
N PRO A 686 -46.85 35.85 -28.92
CA PRO A 686 -47.86 36.46 -28.00
C PRO A 686 -48.86 35.44 -27.34
N PRO A 687 -50.01 35.83 -26.74
CA PRO A 687 -50.18 36.70 -25.56
C PRO A 687 -51.07 36.10 -24.42
N ARG A 688 -50.88 36.65 -23.21
CA ARG A 688 -51.81 36.97 -22.08
C ARG A 688 -53.06 36.10 -21.78
N THR A 689 -53.16 35.65 -20.51
CA THR A 689 -54.16 36.06 -19.46
C THR A 689 -53.91 35.29 -18.15
N ILE A 690 -53.53 35.94 -17.03
CA ILE A 690 -54.30 36.43 -15.85
C ILE A 690 -54.58 35.39 -14.73
N SER A 691 -54.19 35.79 -13.50
CA SER A 691 -54.62 35.36 -12.14
C SER A 691 -54.20 33.98 -11.61
N SER A 692 -53.91 33.72 -10.33
CA SER A 692 -53.64 34.50 -9.10
C SER A 692 -53.38 33.49 -7.97
N MET A 693 -52.50 33.84 -7.01
CA MET A 693 -52.53 33.46 -5.57
C MET A 693 -52.30 31.98 -5.16
N SER A 694 -51.18 31.70 -4.45
CA SER A 694 -51.05 31.40 -2.99
C SER A 694 -51.63 30.03 -2.58
N SER A 695 -51.05 29.15 -1.77
CA SER A 695 -50.04 29.22 -0.70
C SER A 695 -49.74 27.78 -0.22
N HIS A 696 -48.70 27.65 0.60
CA HIS A 696 -48.29 26.52 1.47
C HIS A 696 -49.44 25.63 2.00
N GLY A 697 -49.29 24.32 2.22
CA GLY A 697 -48.15 23.60 2.82
C GLY A 697 -48.44 23.29 4.30
N TYR A 698 -48.15 22.05 4.73
CA TYR A 698 -48.20 21.45 6.09
C TYR A 698 -49.55 20.83 6.53
N SER A 699 -49.64 19.68 7.23
CA SER A 699 -48.70 18.67 7.75
C SER A 699 -49.50 17.51 8.42
N CYS A 700 -48.81 16.38 8.67
CA CYS A 700 -49.00 15.36 9.73
C CYS A 700 -49.76 14.04 9.47
N MET A 701 -48.95 12.96 9.44
CA MET A 701 -49.01 11.68 10.20
C MET A 701 -50.38 11.08 10.62
N SER A 702 -50.62 9.80 10.24
CA SER A 702 -50.71 8.65 11.19
C SER A 702 -51.05 7.30 10.50
N TRP A 703 -50.33 6.25 10.95
CA TRP A 703 -50.65 4.83 11.20
C TRP A 703 -52.01 4.17 10.83
N ALA A 704 -51.94 2.81 10.75
CA ALA A 704 -52.98 1.75 10.70
C ALA A 704 -53.21 1.15 9.28
N GLU A 705 -53.44 -0.15 9.02
CA GLU A 705 -53.80 -1.30 9.86
C GLU A 705 -53.70 -2.64 9.06
N MET A 706 -53.85 -3.77 9.77
CA MET A 706 -53.81 -5.19 9.34
C MET A 706 -54.93 -5.61 8.33
N PRO A 707 -55.01 -6.91 7.94
CA PRO A 707 -55.90 -7.81 8.69
C PRO A 707 -55.43 -9.26 8.90
N SER A 708 -56.13 -9.87 9.85
CA SER A 708 -56.07 -11.19 10.49
C SER A 708 -56.73 -12.35 9.72
N MET A 709 -56.29 -13.61 9.96
CA MET A 709 -57.05 -14.68 10.66
C MET A 709 -56.52 -16.12 10.39
N LEU A 710 -56.52 -16.91 11.47
CA LEU A 710 -56.23 -18.35 11.63
C LEU A 710 -57.47 -19.22 11.26
N PRO A 711 -57.35 -20.56 11.06
CA PRO A 711 -57.40 -21.50 12.19
C PRO A 711 -56.49 -22.75 12.12
N SER A 712 -56.37 -23.36 13.29
CA SER A 712 -55.63 -24.55 13.74
C SER A 712 -56.09 -25.93 13.22
N SER A 713 -55.19 -26.92 13.18
CA SER A 713 -55.45 -28.29 13.68
C SER A 713 -54.18 -29.16 13.81
N HIS A 714 -54.11 -29.91 14.91
CA HIS A 714 -53.23 -31.03 15.30
C HIS A 714 -52.91 -32.09 14.22
N ARG A 715 -51.75 -32.79 14.27
CA ARG A 715 -51.51 -34.09 14.97
C ARG A 715 -50.13 -34.70 14.62
N GLN A 716 -49.65 -35.54 15.55
CA GLN A 716 -48.44 -36.36 15.54
C GLN A 716 -48.34 -37.35 14.36
N LEU A 717 -47.11 -37.59 13.90
CA LEU A 717 -46.41 -38.89 13.88
C LEU A 717 -44.91 -38.68 13.71
#